data_AF-A0A6C0EJU3-F1
#
_entry.id   AF-A0A6C0EJU3-F1
#
_cell.length_a   1.000
_cell.length_b   1.000
_cell.length_c   1.000
_cell.angle_alpha   90.00
_cell.angle_beta   90.00
_cell.angle_gamma   90.00
#
_symmetry.space_group_name_H-M   'P 1'
#
loop_
_entity.id
_entity.type
_entity.pdbx_description
1 polymer ?
#
loop_
_entity_poly.entity_id
_entity_poly.type
_entity_poly.pdbx_seq_one_letter_code
_entity_poly.pdbx_strand_id
1 'polypeptide(L)'
;MTNRETNRNDCRESYISKLKAARSSNYNSYRSIAEFLDNSVDGKSTNITIKLIYDISTPPNLLKIIIIDNGIGIDNIGLTATHGFSRERKDEEGGEFGYGYKLAAINMSDKLTMITNTTQKNYQRATWNQTQMAKDDNYEPYLEKNKSIMKEFKGITNSLTGTVSIFEELLSITKSSICPDSLGNYVQKRYEKFIRDGTIEFNIKTDGYKKEEFYKTIDSKTISLYDHSQCETFTTTLSIYNNNNNKLKFILNGYITEKEERELMLDKVITPGKNGNYRMNDFEDKSYIPNTISHTLVGEIVLNTKNFVLAKMHETTFLPHGKIDILRKNYVITDNSISYVADHGDGYSNYIYHQLNYNTSDLDGYLGTNVNKQNNGIIRDKELYKVLHYMQRKHETKFRKKNKEEAKKLKNDELTNIKSLTTINTKINSLLKEELSNSILEKLKEQITKMNDIDSTGSLCKANKIEFYNLSVLNELKKGKINQLYDNIKQLITLNQKSDLDKIDAFISSIKELDPSSNITSSMNIDLDVIYREHKTKLENDTLQQLYNDFNELITQNINESNLSKLKDIIANIKKLDPTGIISNSFNENFSSINGKYNVRVELLNNELKLTDLTQKYNDINTLIHKIPTASILDELKKLINSIKNIDPDGTVSENITCQHPAFNTLDDIYQNQLSALKQSNYTIGKKNIEKIYNDIDKLIKLTPVQSELPTLKSLINDIKNQDPNGDIYKTLSIDLKFNSIDDIYTQYAITLKSNRIQQLYSDFNNFCLETITADNLSKLENNITHIRRLDPLGDVSATLNFDALFKSFDDMFQKRTTLFKISELKKLYVEIAEIIDSSSEPTEFTLNKLKNIISSIKTLDPNGTLHKNVTFPYNQLDLLYSNQLKIFNKAQIEWKTSIYLGLCECSDNGIKLKDNKITFKFGYTTQDIIKRDSGGDYSKIGWRRIISSFINKDGTIKEGQQIKAEKDLYAKLSSLNSITWLKKTTGTIESKEYFTINKDCYFNVIDIFNEISLEYRPEIGDIFN
;
A
#
# COMPACT_ATOMS: atom_id res chain seq x y z
N MET A 1 6.64 -56.45 46.29
CA MET A 1 6.92 -55.14 45.66
C MET A 1 5.62 -54.53 45.16
N THR A 2 4.70 -54.19 46.06
CA THR A 2 3.31 -53.80 45.70
C THR A 2 2.82 -52.69 46.63
N ASN A 3 3.45 -51.50 46.57
CA ASN A 3 2.95 -50.26 47.19
C ASN A 3 3.71 -48.98 46.74
N ARG A 4 4.20 -48.92 45.49
CA ARG A 4 4.95 -47.74 44.97
C ARG A 4 4.40 -47.13 43.67
N GLU A 5 3.15 -47.39 43.31
CA GLU A 5 2.55 -46.88 42.06
C GLU A 5 1.49 -45.76 42.23
N THR A 6 1.14 -45.36 43.45
CA THR A 6 0.04 -44.39 43.65
C THR A 6 0.45 -42.92 43.77
N ASN A 7 1.72 -42.56 43.52
CA ASN A 7 2.22 -41.17 43.58
C ASN A 7 2.88 -40.66 42.28
N ARG A 8 2.51 -41.22 41.11
CA ARG A 8 2.76 -40.57 39.80
C ARG A 8 1.58 -39.69 39.35
N ASN A 9 0.81 -39.18 40.31
CA ASN A 9 -0.33 -38.31 40.02
C ASN A 9 0.17 -36.90 39.74
N ASP A 10 0.04 -36.55 38.45
CA ASP A 10 0.06 -35.22 37.87
C ASP A 10 1.41 -34.55 37.60
N CYS A 11 2.22 -35.18 36.74
CA CYS A 11 3.24 -34.46 35.97
C CYS A 11 2.62 -33.61 34.83
N ARG A 12 1.32 -33.34 34.82
CA ARG A 12 0.70 -32.46 33.83
C ARG A 12 1.11 -31.03 34.14
N GLU A 13 1.94 -30.48 33.27
CA GLU A 13 2.26 -29.07 33.30
C GLU A 13 0.96 -28.23 33.23
N SER A 14 0.84 -27.21 34.09
CA SER A 14 -0.37 -26.39 34.14
C SER A 14 -0.62 -25.61 32.86
N TYR A 15 -1.89 -25.37 32.54
CA TYR A 15 -2.32 -24.59 31.40
C TYR A 15 -1.69 -23.20 31.38
N ILE A 16 -1.62 -22.54 32.53
CA ILE A 16 -0.99 -21.22 32.66
C ILE A 16 0.49 -21.25 32.24
N SER A 17 1.23 -22.29 32.63
CA SER A 17 2.65 -22.43 32.26
C SER A 17 2.80 -22.60 30.75
N LYS A 18 1.97 -23.44 30.13
CA LYS A 18 1.96 -23.63 28.67
C LYS A 18 1.50 -22.38 27.92
N LEU A 19 0.50 -21.67 28.43
CA LEU A 19 0.01 -20.42 27.86
C LEU A 19 1.13 -19.36 27.85
N LYS A 20 1.86 -19.22 28.96
CA LYS A 20 3.02 -18.33 29.05
C LYS A 20 4.13 -18.74 28.08
N ALA A 21 4.45 -20.03 28.01
CA ALA A 21 5.45 -20.55 27.08
C ALA A 21 5.06 -20.29 25.62
N ALA A 22 3.80 -20.56 25.25
CA ALA A 22 3.26 -20.33 23.92
C ALA A 22 3.23 -18.83 23.56
N ARG A 23 2.85 -17.94 24.48
CA ARG A 23 2.91 -16.48 24.27
C ARG A 23 4.33 -15.91 24.22
N SER A 24 5.29 -16.64 24.76
CA SER A 24 6.72 -16.31 24.66
C SER A 24 7.36 -16.86 23.38
N SER A 25 6.64 -17.67 22.60
CA SER A 25 7.06 -18.00 21.25
C SER A 25 6.94 -16.72 20.41
N ASN A 26 7.96 -16.37 19.63
CA ASN A 26 7.97 -15.15 18.80
C ASN A 26 6.99 -15.23 17.60
N TYR A 27 5.77 -15.77 17.80
CA TYR A 27 4.69 -15.78 16.82
C TYR A 27 4.18 -14.35 16.65
N ASN A 28 4.42 -13.77 15.49
CA ASN A 28 3.78 -12.51 15.12
C ASN A 28 2.35 -12.79 14.62
N SER A 29 1.54 -11.73 14.54
CA SER A 29 0.13 -11.84 14.12
C SER A 29 -0.04 -12.29 12.68
N TYR A 30 0.86 -11.90 11.76
CA TYR A 30 0.81 -12.30 10.35
C TYR A 30 1.01 -13.81 10.20
N ARG A 31 2.01 -14.34 10.88
CA ARG A 31 2.31 -15.77 10.94
C ARG A 31 1.18 -16.54 11.62
N SER A 32 0.59 -15.97 12.66
CA SER A 32 -0.57 -16.58 13.33
C SER A 32 -1.76 -16.69 12.37
N ILE A 33 -2.06 -15.64 11.59
CA ILE A 33 -3.08 -15.70 10.54
C ILE A 33 -2.71 -16.75 9.49
N ALA A 34 -1.44 -16.80 9.05
CA ALA A 34 -0.99 -17.79 8.09
C ALA A 34 -1.23 -19.24 8.53
N GLU A 35 -1.09 -19.60 9.80
CA GLU A 35 -1.41 -20.96 10.27
C GLU A 35 -2.88 -21.34 10.01
N PHE A 36 -3.80 -20.39 10.07
CA PHE A 36 -5.20 -20.63 9.75
C PHE A 36 -5.41 -20.73 8.24
N LEU A 37 -4.76 -19.86 7.46
CA LEU A 37 -4.80 -19.92 6.00
C LEU A 37 -4.19 -21.23 5.45
N ASP A 38 -3.08 -21.71 6.04
CA ASP A 38 -2.44 -22.99 5.70
C ASP A 38 -3.43 -24.16 5.95
N ASN A 39 -4.17 -24.14 7.06
CA ASN A 39 -5.22 -25.14 7.31
C ASN A 39 -6.40 -25.02 6.33
N SER A 40 -6.77 -23.82 5.92
CA SER A 40 -7.80 -23.62 4.89
C SER A 40 -7.34 -24.14 3.52
N VAL A 41 -6.06 -23.95 3.16
CA VAL A 41 -5.44 -24.51 1.94
C VAL A 41 -5.43 -26.04 1.99
N ASP A 42 -4.99 -26.63 3.09
CA ASP A 42 -5.02 -28.08 3.32
C ASP A 42 -6.46 -28.62 3.23
N GLY A 43 -7.43 -27.85 3.73
CA GLY A 43 -8.88 -28.08 3.62
C GLY A 43 -9.46 -27.90 2.22
N LYS A 44 -8.61 -27.71 1.20
CA LYS A 44 -8.97 -27.53 -0.22
C LYS A 44 -9.90 -26.35 -0.47
N SER A 45 -9.73 -25.28 0.30
CA SER A 45 -10.48 -24.04 0.09
C SER A 45 -10.04 -23.35 -1.20
N THR A 46 -11.01 -22.82 -1.94
CA THR A 46 -10.79 -22.05 -3.17
C THR A 46 -11.02 -20.55 -2.94
N ASN A 47 -11.73 -20.19 -1.88
CA ASN A 47 -11.94 -18.80 -1.45
C ASN A 47 -11.71 -18.70 0.06
N ILE A 48 -10.81 -17.79 0.45
CA ILE A 48 -10.52 -17.51 1.85
C ILE A 48 -10.70 -16.01 2.09
N THR A 49 -11.61 -15.64 2.98
CA THR A 49 -11.88 -14.25 3.35
C THR A 49 -11.38 -13.95 4.75
N ILE A 50 -10.60 -12.88 4.91
CA ILE A 50 -10.15 -12.32 6.19
C ILE A 50 -10.90 -11.01 6.42
N LYS A 51 -11.79 -10.96 7.41
CA LYS A 51 -12.46 -9.74 7.86
C LYS A 51 -11.75 -9.17 9.08
N LEU A 52 -11.40 -7.89 9.02
CA LEU A 52 -10.81 -7.11 10.10
C LEU A 52 -11.87 -6.12 10.59
N ILE A 53 -12.40 -6.34 11.80
CA ILE A 53 -13.47 -5.49 12.36
C ILE A 53 -12.85 -4.49 13.33
N TYR A 54 -13.04 -3.20 13.06
CA TYR A 54 -12.51 -2.10 13.87
C TYR A 54 -13.63 -1.42 14.67
N ASP A 55 -13.27 -0.92 15.84
CA ASP A 55 -14.09 0.03 16.59
C ASP A 55 -14.02 1.40 15.93
N ILE A 56 -15.18 1.95 15.55
CA ILE A 56 -15.32 3.26 14.91
C ILE A 56 -15.29 4.38 15.95
N SER A 57 -15.56 4.07 17.23
CA SER A 57 -15.72 5.08 18.30
C SER A 57 -14.39 5.63 18.85
N THR A 58 -13.27 4.99 18.54
CA THR A 58 -11.91 5.36 18.98
C THR A 58 -10.95 5.30 17.79
N PRO A 59 -9.71 5.87 17.85
CA PRO A 59 -8.73 5.64 16.80
C PRO A 59 -8.69 4.14 16.46
N PRO A 60 -8.71 3.77 15.16
CA PRO A 60 -9.20 2.47 14.70
C PRO A 60 -8.56 1.34 15.50
N ASN A 61 -9.35 0.76 16.39
CA ASN A 61 -8.92 -0.30 17.29
C ASN A 61 -9.45 -1.62 16.75
N LEU A 62 -8.56 -2.52 16.34
CA LEU A 62 -8.96 -3.82 15.81
C LEU A 62 -9.65 -4.63 16.93
N LEU A 63 -10.95 -4.87 16.79
CA LEU A 63 -11.76 -5.58 17.78
C LEU A 63 -11.72 -7.08 17.54
N LYS A 64 -11.82 -7.48 16.26
CA LYS A 64 -12.09 -8.87 15.88
C LYS A 64 -11.44 -9.19 14.54
N ILE A 65 -10.96 -10.42 14.41
CA ILE A 65 -10.50 -10.98 13.14
C ILE A 65 -11.38 -12.19 12.84
N ILE A 66 -11.89 -12.27 11.62
CA ILE A 66 -12.70 -13.40 11.17
C ILE A 66 -12.06 -13.98 9.92
N ILE A 67 -11.67 -15.25 9.96
CA ILE A 67 -11.15 -15.99 8.81
C ILE A 67 -12.22 -16.96 8.38
N ILE A 68 -12.66 -16.86 7.13
CA ILE A 68 -13.74 -17.64 6.54
C ILE A 68 -13.15 -18.40 5.36
N ASP A 69 -13.31 -19.72 5.34
CA ASP A 69 -12.97 -20.54 4.20
C ASP A 69 -14.17 -21.35 3.70
N ASN A 70 -14.10 -21.74 2.43
CA ASN A 70 -15.09 -22.59 1.77
C ASN A 70 -14.59 -24.04 1.59
N GLY A 71 -13.67 -24.50 2.44
CA GLY A 71 -13.09 -25.83 2.34
C GLY A 71 -14.05 -26.95 2.72
N ILE A 72 -13.50 -28.13 2.97
CA ILE A 72 -14.27 -29.35 3.31
C ILE A 72 -14.89 -29.33 4.72
N GLY A 73 -14.48 -28.39 5.58
CA GLY A 73 -14.86 -28.33 6.99
C GLY A 73 -14.15 -29.38 7.86
N ILE A 74 -14.57 -29.51 9.12
CA ILE A 74 -13.98 -30.42 10.11
C ILE A 74 -15.07 -31.35 10.67
N ASP A 75 -14.94 -32.66 10.49
CA ASP A 75 -15.95 -33.63 10.92
C ASP A 75 -16.07 -33.75 12.45
N ASN A 76 -14.94 -33.62 13.17
CA ASN A 76 -14.91 -33.71 14.62
C ASN A 76 -13.99 -32.63 15.19
N ILE A 77 -14.56 -31.43 15.35
CA ILE A 77 -13.80 -30.29 15.84
C ILE A 77 -13.25 -30.52 17.25
N GLY A 78 -13.97 -31.26 18.09
CA GLY A 78 -13.54 -31.62 19.45
C GLY A 78 -12.24 -32.42 19.46
N LEU A 79 -12.15 -33.46 18.63
CA LEU A 79 -10.93 -34.25 18.52
C LEU A 79 -9.76 -33.43 17.97
N THR A 80 -9.99 -32.62 16.93
CA THR A 80 -8.92 -31.77 16.37
C THR A 80 -8.46 -30.71 17.38
N ALA A 81 -9.37 -30.27 18.24
CA ALA A 81 -9.15 -29.28 19.27
C ALA A 81 -8.31 -29.76 20.45
N THR A 82 -8.34 -31.06 20.74
CA THR A 82 -7.56 -31.65 21.83
C THR A 82 -6.08 -31.36 21.64
N HIS A 83 -5.43 -30.84 22.69
CA HIS A 83 -4.03 -30.46 22.63
C HIS A 83 -3.15 -31.68 22.33
N GLY A 84 -2.26 -31.57 21.35
CA GLY A 84 -1.42 -32.70 20.91
C GLY A 84 -2.07 -33.71 19.98
N PHE A 85 -3.32 -33.50 19.57
CA PHE A 85 -3.87 -34.25 18.44
C PHE A 85 -3.05 -33.98 17.17
N SER A 86 -2.41 -35.02 16.67
CA SER A 86 -1.86 -35.10 15.33
C SER A 86 -2.63 -36.15 14.55
N ARG A 87 -2.66 -35.99 13.23
CA ARG A 87 -3.17 -36.99 12.30
C ARG A 87 -2.09 -37.30 11.28
N GLU A 88 -2.20 -38.43 10.62
CA GLU A 88 -1.43 -38.66 9.40
C GLU A 88 -1.82 -37.60 8.35
N ARG A 89 -0.79 -36.98 7.79
CA ARG A 89 -0.89 -35.88 6.84
C ARG A 89 -0.39 -36.38 5.49
N LYS A 90 -1.03 -35.95 4.42
CA LYS A 90 -0.55 -36.23 3.06
C LYS A 90 0.69 -35.38 2.79
N ASP A 91 1.56 -35.83 1.88
CA ASP A 91 2.78 -35.11 1.53
C ASP A 91 2.53 -33.69 1.02
N GLU A 92 1.39 -33.49 0.36
CA GLU A 92 0.91 -32.19 -0.15
C GLU A 92 0.38 -31.24 0.93
N GLU A 93 0.09 -31.71 2.15
CA GLU A 93 -0.43 -30.88 3.24
C GLU A 93 0.69 -30.12 3.95
N GLY A 94 0.49 -28.83 4.18
CA GLY A 94 1.47 -27.96 4.85
C GLY A 94 1.58 -28.24 6.35
N GLY A 95 0.48 -28.65 6.99
CA GLY A 95 0.46 -28.92 8.42
C GLY A 95 1.24 -30.19 8.81
N GLU A 96 2.15 -30.06 9.78
CA GLU A 96 3.01 -31.17 10.25
C GLU A 96 2.74 -31.55 11.71
N PHE A 97 2.76 -30.57 12.62
CA PHE A 97 2.86 -30.84 14.05
C PHE A 97 1.51 -30.92 14.80
N GLY A 98 0.41 -30.45 14.21
CA GLY A 98 -0.90 -30.40 14.88
C GLY A 98 -1.05 -29.33 15.98
N TYR A 99 -0.04 -28.46 16.14
CA TYR A 99 -0.03 -27.37 17.13
C TYR A 99 -0.17 -25.96 16.52
N GLY A 100 0.06 -25.81 15.20
CA GLY A 100 0.19 -24.52 14.54
C GLY A 100 -0.96 -23.55 14.83
N TYR A 101 -2.19 -23.96 14.51
CA TYR A 101 -3.37 -23.10 14.75
C TYR A 101 -3.66 -22.85 16.24
N LYS A 102 -3.28 -23.79 17.14
CA LYS A 102 -3.47 -23.63 18.59
C LYS A 102 -2.51 -22.58 19.15
N LEU A 103 -1.24 -22.63 18.73
CA LEU A 103 -0.24 -21.62 19.08
C LEU A 103 -0.61 -20.26 18.49
N ALA A 104 -1.05 -20.23 17.23
CA ALA A 104 -1.54 -19.01 16.59
C ALA A 104 -2.73 -18.40 17.35
N ALA A 105 -3.70 -19.22 17.77
CA ALA A 105 -4.85 -18.77 18.57
C ALA A 105 -4.42 -18.12 19.89
N ILE A 106 -3.51 -18.78 20.62
CA ILE A 106 -2.96 -18.31 21.90
C ILE A 106 -2.22 -16.97 21.75
N ASN A 107 -1.53 -16.77 20.63
CA ASN A 107 -0.72 -15.59 20.34
C ASN A 107 -1.52 -14.43 19.72
N MET A 108 -2.75 -14.66 19.26
CA MET A 108 -3.61 -13.63 18.68
C MET A 108 -4.67 -13.10 19.65
N SER A 109 -5.25 -13.96 20.47
CA SER A 109 -6.51 -13.65 21.18
C SER A 109 -6.64 -14.39 22.51
N ASP A 110 -7.41 -13.81 23.43
CA ASP A 110 -7.91 -14.54 24.60
C ASP A 110 -9.10 -15.45 24.25
N LYS A 111 -9.81 -15.20 23.14
CA LYS A 111 -10.95 -16.01 22.71
C LYS A 111 -10.91 -16.36 21.22
N LEU A 112 -10.90 -17.65 20.91
CA LEU A 112 -11.10 -18.20 19.57
C LEU A 112 -12.43 -18.95 19.54
N THR A 113 -13.30 -18.63 18.59
CA THR A 113 -14.46 -19.46 18.25
C THR A 113 -14.31 -19.99 16.85
N MET A 114 -14.40 -21.31 16.67
CA MET A 114 -14.45 -21.94 15.36
C MET A 114 -15.83 -22.51 15.13
N ILE A 115 -16.38 -22.26 13.95
CA ILE A 115 -17.64 -22.81 13.47
C ILE A 115 -17.34 -23.51 12.16
N THR A 116 -17.71 -24.77 12.04
CA THR A 116 -17.38 -25.57 10.87
C THR A 116 -18.60 -26.33 10.38
N ASN A 117 -18.66 -26.55 9.07
CA ASN A 117 -19.66 -27.39 8.45
C ASN A 117 -19.04 -28.23 7.33
N THR A 118 -19.30 -29.54 7.39
CA THR A 118 -18.87 -30.48 6.35
C THR A 118 -19.97 -30.72 5.32
N THR A 119 -19.64 -31.41 4.23
CA THR A 119 -20.60 -31.78 3.19
C THR A 119 -21.80 -32.58 3.73
N GLN A 120 -21.63 -33.24 4.89
CA GLN A 120 -22.68 -33.99 5.59
C GLN A 120 -23.60 -33.11 6.46
N LYS A 121 -23.48 -31.77 6.38
CA LYS A 121 -24.27 -30.79 7.17
C LYS A 121 -24.10 -30.94 8.69
N ASN A 122 -22.89 -31.29 9.12
CA ASN A 122 -22.52 -31.47 10.51
C ASN A 122 -21.98 -30.15 11.09
N TYR A 123 -22.88 -29.24 11.45
CA TYR A 123 -22.52 -27.96 12.06
C TYR A 123 -21.98 -28.16 13.47
N GLN A 124 -20.74 -27.72 13.71
CA GLN A 124 -20.10 -27.80 15.02
C GLN A 124 -19.47 -26.46 15.39
N ARG A 125 -19.48 -26.16 16.69
CA ARG A 125 -18.76 -25.02 17.26
C ARG A 125 -17.81 -25.48 18.35
N ALA A 126 -16.61 -24.93 18.34
CA ALA A 126 -15.66 -25.01 19.43
C ALA A 126 -15.24 -23.60 19.85
N THR A 127 -15.23 -23.32 21.15
CA THR A 127 -14.74 -22.06 21.70
C THR A 127 -13.62 -22.30 22.70
N TRP A 128 -12.47 -21.71 22.44
CA TRP A 128 -11.34 -21.64 23.35
C TRP A 128 -11.33 -20.25 24.00
N ASN A 129 -11.58 -20.19 25.30
CA ASN A 129 -11.41 -18.98 26.10
C ASN A 129 -10.18 -19.20 27.00
N GLN A 130 -9.04 -18.63 26.61
CA GLN A 130 -7.74 -18.86 27.26
C GLN A 130 -7.78 -18.47 28.75
N THR A 131 -8.51 -17.40 29.08
CA THR A 131 -8.68 -16.94 30.46
C THR A 131 -9.49 -17.92 31.29
N GLN A 132 -10.59 -18.46 30.74
CA GLN A 132 -11.41 -19.45 31.43
C GLN A 132 -10.68 -20.80 31.54
N MET A 133 -10.05 -21.25 30.47
CA MET A 133 -9.23 -22.46 30.43
C MET A 133 -8.06 -22.41 31.43
N ALA A 134 -7.44 -21.23 31.60
CA ALA A 134 -6.42 -21.00 32.61
C ALA A 134 -6.95 -21.06 34.05
N LYS A 135 -8.18 -20.61 34.29
CA LYS A 135 -8.84 -20.72 35.60
C LYS A 135 -9.20 -22.17 35.94
N ASP A 136 -9.67 -22.90 34.94
CA ASP A 136 -10.13 -24.29 35.10
C ASP A 136 -9.00 -25.32 34.99
N ASP A 137 -7.78 -24.86 34.67
CA ASP A 137 -6.61 -25.67 34.30
C ASP A 137 -6.94 -26.77 33.27
N ASN A 138 -7.81 -26.44 32.30
CA ASN A 138 -8.36 -27.36 31.32
C ASN A 138 -7.95 -26.96 29.90
N TYR A 139 -7.63 -27.95 29.08
CA TYR A 139 -7.17 -27.79 27.69
C TYR A 139 -8.26 -27.99 26.64
N GLU A 140 -9.43 -28.49 27.05
CA GLU A 140 -10.51 -28.78 26.11
C GLU A 140 -11.33 -27.52 25.80
N PRO A 141 -11.70 -27.29 24.52
CA PRO A 141 -12.61 -26.21 24.19
C PRO A 141 -14.03 -26.51 24.70
N TYR A 142 -14.83 -25.47 24.83
CA TYR A 142 -16.28 -25.64 24.95
C TYR A 142 -16.86 -26.05 23.60
N LEU A 143 -17.55 -27.20 23.56
CA LEU A 143 -18.15 -27.75 22.34
C LEU A 143 -19.66 -27.55 22.34
N GLU A 144 -20.19 -27.03 21.24
CA GLU A 144 -21.63 -26.87 21.02
C GLU A 144 -22.04 -27.58 19.72
N LYS A 145 -23.16 -28.32 19.78
CA LYS A 145 -23.78 -29.02 18.65
C LYS A 145 -25.29 -28.73 18.63
N ASN A 146 -25.67 -27.54 18.20
CA ASN A 146 -27.06 -27.09 18.14
C ASN A 146 -27.43 -26.55 16.74
N LYS A 147 -28.70 -26.65 16.36
CA LYS A 147 -29.27 -26.08 15.12
C LYS A 147 -29.09 -24.57 15.02
N SER A 148 -28.93 -23.85 16.12
CA SER A 148 -28.60 -22.41 16.13
C SER A 148 -27.29 -22.11 15.39
N ILE A 149 -26.31 -23.01 15.48
CA ILE A 149 -24.98 -22.87 14.85
C ILE A 149 -25.11 -22.77 13.32
N MET A 150 -26.06 -23.50 12.73
CA MET A 150 -26.33 -23.41 11.29
C MET A 150 -26.75 -22.00 10.87
N LYS A 151 -27.63 -21.35 11.63
CA LYS A 151 -28.09 -19.99 11.31
C LYS A 151 -26.93 -19.00 11.38
N GLU A 152 -26.08 -19.12 12.40
CA GLU A 152 -24.92 -18.25 12.55
C GLU A 152 -23.87 -18.47 11.45
N PHE A 153 -23.55 -19.72 11.13
CA PHE A 153 -22.62 -20.03 10.03
C PHE A 153 -23.10 -19.41 8.72
N LYS A 154 -24.39 -19.61 8.37
CA LYS A 154 -25.01 -19.03 7.18
C LYS A 154 -25.11 -17.50 7.22
N GLY A 155 -25.19 -16.91 8.41
CA GLY A 155 -25.17 -15.45 8.58
C GLY A 155 -23.78 -14.84 8.36
N ILE A 156 -22.72 -15.63 8.52
CA ILE A 156 -21.33 -15.17 8.33
C ILE A 156 -20.82 -15.44 6.90
N THR A 157 -21.18 -16.61 6.34
CA THR A 157 -20.74 -17.06 5.02
C THR A 157 -21.88 -17.67 4.21
N ASN A 158 -21.86 -17.41 2.90
CA ASN A 158 -22.77 -18.01 1.92
C ASN A 158 -22.34 -19.43 1.50
N SER A 159 -21.17 -19.90 1.95
CA SER A 159 -20.67 -21.22 1.60
C SER A 159 -21.52 -22.33 2.21
N LEU A 160 -21.67 -23.44 1.47
CA LEU A 160 -22.32 -24.65 1.98
C LEU A 160 -21.42 -25.43 2.93
N THR A 161 -20.10 -25.34 2.80
CA THR A 161 -19.10 -26.03 3.63
C THR A 161 -17.94 -25.10 3.98
N GLY A 162 -17.12 -25.52 4.94
CA GLY A 162 -15.90 -24.81 5.31
C GLY A 162 -15.86 -24.46 6.78
N THR A 163 -14.96 -23.54 7.13
CA THR A 163 -14.71 -23.16 8.51
C THR A 163 -14.66 -21.64 8.67
N VAL A 164 -15.25 -21.16 9.76
CA VAL A 164 -15.21 -19.78 10.22
C VAL A 164 -14.44 -19.76 11.52
N SER A 165 -13.29 -19.10 11.53
CA SER A 165 -12.46 -18.87 12.72
C SER A 165 -12.58 -17.42 13.16
N ILE A 166 -12.96 -17.22 14.42
CA ILE A 166 -13.36 -15.95 14.98
C ILE A 166 -12.47 -15.63 16.18
N PHE A 167 -11.61 -14.63 16.04
CA PHE A 167 -10.72 -14.16 17.11
C PHE A 167 -11.32 -12.93 17.75
N GLU A 168 -11.63 -13.03 19.03
CA GLU A 168 -12.20 -11.98 19.87
C GLU A 168 -11.25 -11.72 21.05
N GLU A 169 -11.38 -10.56 21.70
CA GLU A 169 -10.49 -10.20 22.81
C GLU A 169 -9.01 -10.27 22.37
N LEU A 170 -8.70 -9.61 21.24
CA LEU A 170 -7.37 -9.62 20.65
C LEU A 170 -6.32 -9.05 21.62
N LEU A 171 -5.14 -9.68 21.65
CA LEU A 171 -4.02 -9.21 22.44
C LEU A 171 -3.52 -7.84 21.95
N SER A 172 -2.93 -7.05 22.83
CA SER A 172 -2.45 -5.69 22.50
C SER A 172 -1.44 -5.68 21.35
N ILE A 173 -0.53 -6.65 21.33
CA ILE A 173 0.46 -6.81 20.24
C ILE A 173 -0.22 -7.12 18.90
N THR A 174 -1.33 -7.85 18.92
CA THR A 174 -2.10 -8.18 17.71
C THR A 174 -2.83 -6.97 17.17
N LYS A 175 -3.47 -6.20 18.06
CA LYS A 175 -4.21 -4.98 17.72
C LYS A 175 -3.32 -3.93 17.01
N SER A 176 -2.08 -3.75 17.48
CA SER A 176 -1.17 -2.75 16.93
C SER A 176 -0.37 -3.21 15.72
N SER A 177 -0.25 -4.52 15.48
CA SER A 177 0.63 -5.06 14.44
C SER A 177 -0.04 -5.30 13.09
N ILE A 178 -1.36 -5.48 13.05
CA ILE A 178 -2.08 -5.80 11.80
C ILE A 178 -2.52 -4.53 11.09
N CYS A 179 -1.91 -4.29 9.92
CA CYS A 179 -2.37 -3.33 8.93
C CYS A 179 -2.95 -4.11 7.73
N PRO A 180 -4.14 -3.73 7.19
CA PRO A 180 -4.75 -4.43 6.04
C PRO A 180 -3.81 -4.55 4.83
N ASP A 181 -3.08 -3.47 4.49
CA ASP A 181 -2.15 -3.47 3.36
C ASP A 181 -0.96 -4.39 3.58
N SER A 182 -0.34 -4.31 4.76
CA SER A 182 0.78 -5.18 5.13
C SER A 182 0.36 -6.64 5.19
N LEU A 183 -0.84 -6.92 5.69
CA LEU A 183 -1.41 -8.27 5.70
C LEU A 183 -1.65 -8.76 4.29
N GLY A 184 -2.19 -7.92 3.40
CA GLY A 184 -2.38 -8.25 1.99
C GLY A 184 -1.07 -8.58 1.30
N ASN A 185 -0.03 -7.76 1.50
CA ASN A 185 1.29 -8.01 0.91
C ASN A 185 1.91 -9.30 1.47
N TYR A 186 1.72 -9.57 2.77
CA TYR A 186 2.16 -10.80 3.41
C TYR A 186 1.49 -12.04 2.82
N VAL A 187 0.15 -12.04 2.72
CA VAL A 187 -0.65 -13.12 2.14
C VAL A 187 -0.28 -13.33 0.67
N GLN A 188 -0.22 -12.25 -0.11
CA GLN A 188 0.16 -12.30 -1.53
C GLN A 188 1.53 -12.96 -1.73
N LYS A 189 2.53 -12.56 -0.94
CA LYS A 189 3.89 -13.13 -1.03
C LYS A 189 3.93 -14.59 -0.56
N ARG A 190 3.27 -14.92 0.55
CA ARG A 190 3.31 -16.27 1.14
C ARG A 190 2.63 -17.31 0.24
N TYR A 191 1.48 -16.95 -0.31
CA TYR A 191 0.62 -17.82 -1.12
C TYR A 191 0.70 -17.49 -2.62
N GLU A 192 1.76 -16.82 -3.06
CA GLU A 192 1.92 -16.32 -4.43
C GLU A 192 1.66 -17.39 -5.48
N LYS A 193 2.16 -18.62 -5.27
CA LYS A 193 1.93 -19.73 -6.20
C LYS A 193 0.45 -20.10 -6.28
N PHE A 194 -0.23 -20.27 -5.15
CA PHE A 194 -1.66 -20.65 -5.14
C PHE A 194 -2.53 -19.58 -5.81
N ILE A 195 -2.21 -18.31 -5.56
CA ILE A 195 -2.90 -17.16 -6.15
C ILE A 195 -2.62 -17.09 -7.65
N ARG A 196 -1.35 -17.19 -8.06
CA ARG A 196 -0.94 -17.15 -9.48
C ARG A 196 -1.57 -18.28 -10.29
N ASP A 197 -1.59 -19.48 -9.73
CA ASP A 197 -2.15 -20.66 -10.37
C ASP A 197 -3.71 -20.62 -10.38
N GLY A 198 -4.31 -19.58 -9.79
CA GLY A 198 -5.76 -19.40 -9.71
C GLY A 198 -6.46 -20.43 -8.83
N THR A 199 -5.69 -21.16 -8.02
CA THR A 199 -6.22 -22.24 -7.16
C THR A 199 -6.95 -21.70 -5.94
N ILE A 200 -6.54 -20.52 -5.45
CA ILE A 200 -7.10 -19.89 -4.25
C ILE A 200 -7.22 -18.38 -4.47
N GLU A 201 -8.38 -17.84 -4.13
CA GLU A 201 -8.65 -16.40 -4.04
C GLU A 201 -8.62 -15.96 -2.57
N PHE A 202 -7.85 -14.93 -2.25
CA PHE A 202 -7.84 -14.32 -0.91
C PHE A 202 -8.55 -12.97 -0.93
N ASN A 203 -9.47 -12.77 0.01
CA ASN A 203 -10.24 -11.54 0.16
C ASN A 203 -9.98 -10.92 1.52
N ILE A 204 -9.42 -9.71 1.56
CA ILE A 204 -9.25 -8.96 2.82
C ILE A 204 -10.30 -7.85 2.85
N LYS A 205 -11.17 -7.91 3.87
CA LYS A 205 -12.23 -6.93 4.12
C LYS A 205 -11.96 -6.22 5.43
N THR A 206 -12.25 -4.93 5.50
CA THR A 206 -12.24 -4.20 6.77
C THR A 206 -13.61 -3.57 7.01
N ASP A 207 -14.14 -3.77 8.21
CA ASP A 207 -15.38 -3.14 8.63
C ASP A 207 -15.05 -2.09 9.69
N GLY A 208 -15.53 -0.85 9.53
CA GLY A 208 -15.27 0.25 10.47
C GLY A 208 -13.88 0.90 10.37
N TYR A 209 -13.09 0.57 9.35
CA TYR A 209 -11.77 1.17 9.10
C TYR A 209 -11.88 2.41 8.20
N LYS A 210 -11.92 3.62 8.77
CA LYS A 210 -12.25 4.87 8.05
C LYS A 210 -13.62 4.76 7.35
N LYS A 211 -14.15 5.86 6.81
CA LYS A 211 -15.54 5.92 6.30
C LYS A 211 -15.79 5.07 5.03
N GLU A 212 -14.74 4.49 4.45
CA GLU A 212 -14.77 3.72 3.22
C GLU A 212 -14.35 2.28 3.53
N GLU A 213 -15.17 1.30 3.15
CA GLU A 213 -14.82 -0.12 3.28
C GLU A 213 -13.56 -0.42 2.43
N PHE A 214 -12.47 -0.83 3.08
CA PHE A 214 -11.32 -1.34 2.35
C PHE A 214 -11.58 -2.79 1.95
N TYR A 215 -11.54 -3.01 0.63
CA TYR A 215 -11.68 -4.31 0.01
C TYR A 215 -10.48 -4.58 -0.90
N LYS A 216 -9.69 -5.61 -0.57
CA LYS A 216 -8.57 -6.06 -1.41
C LYS A 216 -8.75 -7.53 -1.75
N THR A 217 -9.10 -7.80 -3.00
CA THR A 217 -9.00 -9.14 -3.59
C THR A 217 -7.59 -9.35 -4.10
N ILE A 218 -6.98 -10.44 -3.65
CA ILE A 218 -5.66 -10.88 -4.09
C ILE A 218 -5.90 -12.13 -4.93
N ASP A 219 -5.90 -11.95 -6.25
CA ASP A 219 -6.11 -13.00 -7.24
C ASP A 219 -4.92 -13.06 -8.22
N SER A 220 -5.01 -14.00 -9.17
CA SER A 220 -3.99 -14.17 -10.21
C SER A 220 -3.80 -12.92 -11.07
N LYS A 221 -4.84 -12.09 -11.25
CA LYS A 221 -4.79 -10.85 -12.04
C LYS A 221 -4.01 -9.78 -11.30
N THR A 222 -4.12 -9.71 -9.98
CA THR A 222 -3.33 -8.79 -9.15
C THR A 222 -1.83 -9.13 -9.19
N ILE A 223 -1.46 -10.40 -9.44
CA ILE A 223 -0.06 -10.84 -9.57
C ILE A 223 0.47 -10.70 -11.02
N SER A 224 -0.40 -10.55 -12.02
CA SER A 224 -0.06 -10.70 -13.44
C SER A 224 0.80 -9.60 -14.07
N LEU A 225 1.44 -8.74 -13.27
CA LEU A 225 2.42 -7.77 -13.79
C LEU A 225 3.70 -8.47 -14.32
N TYR A 226 3.91 -9.73 -13.96
CA TYR A 226 5.07 -10.52 -14.39
C TYR A 226 4.60 -11.81 -15.07
N ASP A 227 4.61 -11.82 -16.40
CA ASP A 227 4.40 -13.05 -17.16
C ASP A 227 5.62 -13.97 -17.01
N HIS A 228 5.64 -14.75 -15.92
CA HIS A 228 6.68 -15.74 -15.66
C HIS A 228 6.76 -16.82 -16.74
N SER A 229 5.72 -16.99 -17.57
CA SER A 229 5.72 -18.02 -18.62
C SER A 229 6.75 -17.73 -19.70
N GLN A 230 7.15 -16.47 -19.86
CA GLN A 230 8.18 -16.04 -20.82
C GLN A 230 9.58 -16.00 -20.21
N CYS A 231 9.70 -16.16 -18.89
CA CYS A 231 11.00 -16.18 -18.23
C CYS A 231 11.66 -17.54 -18.43
N GLU A 232 12.83 -17.54 -19.08
CA GLU A 232 13.69 -18.71 -19.06
C GLU A 232 14.05 -19.05 -17.61
N THR A 233 13.87 -20.33 -17.27
CA THR A 233 14.13 -20.86 -15.93
C THR A 233 15.24 -21.89 -16.00
N PHE A 234 16.26 -21.76 -15.16
CA PHE A 234 17.22 -22.84 -14.89
C PHE A 234 16.83 -23.57 -13.63
N THR A 235 16.67 -24.89 -13.73
CA THR A 235 16.34 -25.76 -12.61
C THR A 235 17.50 -26.71 -12.34
N THR A 236 17.96 -26.74 -11.09
CA THR A 236 18.89 -27.76 -10.59
C THR A 236 18.30 -28.38 -9.34
N THR A 237 18.24 -29.70 -9.29
CA THR A 237 17.84 -30.49 -8.13
C THR A 237 19.08 -30.89 -7.34
N LEU A 238 19.01 -30.80 -6.03
CA LEU A 238 20.04 -31.19 -5.08
C LEU A 238 19.43 -32.27 -4.18
N SER A 239 19.80 -33.52 -4.41
CA SER A 239 19.40 -34.65 -3.57
C SER A 239 20.39 -34.77 -2.41
N ILE A 240 19.87 -34.78 -1.18
CA ILE A 240 20.63 -34.74 0.06
C ILE A 240 20.52 -36.10 0.74
N TYR A 241 21.65 -36.73 1.01
CA TYR A 241 21.73 -38.04 1.63
C TYR A 241 22.40 -37.95 2.99
N ASN A 242 21.95 -38.75 3.94
CA ASN A 242 22.66 -38.95 5.20
C ASN A 242 23.44 -40.25 5.14
N ASN A 243 24.71 -40.22 5.56
CA ASN A 243 25.50 -41.43 5.73
C ASN A 243 25.39 -41.96 7.17
N ASN A 244 25.90 -43.18 7.40
CA ASN A 244 25.88 -43.82 8.73
C ASN A 244 26.60 -43.02 9.83
N ASN A 245 27.37 -41.97 9.49
CA ASN A 245 28.08 -41.09 10.42
C ASN A 245 27.38 -39.74 10.63
N ASN A 246 26.11 -39.60 10.23
CA ASN A 246 25.36 -38.33 10.29
C ASN A 246 26.00 -37.17 9.51
N LYS A 247 26.81 -37.47 8.47
CA LYS A 247 27.31 -36.45 7.55
C LYS A 247 26.46 -36.44 6.29
N LEU A 248 26.07 -35.23 5.89
CA LEU A 248 25.36 -35.00 4.64
C LEU A 248 26.28 -35.26 3.44
N LYS A 249 25.74 -35.97 2.46
CA LYS A 249 26.24 -36.01 1.08
C LYS A 249 25.24 -35.34 0.18
N PHE A 250 25.76 -34.74 -0.88
CA PHE A 250 25.00 -33.92 -1.80
C PHE A 250 25.21 -34.48 -3.21
N ILE A 251 24.12 -34.73 -3.92
CA ILE A 251 24.13 -35.12 -5.34
C ILE A 251 23.37 -34.04 -6.11
N LEU A 252 24.04 -33.42 -7.08
CA LEU A 252 23.43 -32.43 -7.97
C LEU A 252 22.87 -33.14 -9.20
N ASN A 253 21.55 -33.08 -9.35
CA ASN A 253 20.79 -33.65 -10.44
C ASN A 253 20.20 -32.52 -11.31
N GLY A 254 20.46 -32.55 -12.62
CA GLY A 254 19.90 -31.62 -13.59
C GLY A 254 20.88 -30.58 -14.15
N TYR A 255 20.68 -30.27 -15.43
CA TYR A 255 21.26 -29.22 -16.30
C TYR A 255 22.63 -28.60 -15.97
N ILE A 256 23.57 -29.43 -15.50
CA ILE A 256 24.97 -29.34 -15.91
C ILE A 256 25.03 -30.12 -17.23
N THR A 257 25.69 -29.62 -18.28
CA THR A 257 25.61 -30.19 -19.65
C THR A 257 25.89 -31.72 -19.68
N GLU A 258 25.49 -32.49 -20.69
CA GLU A 258 25.83 -33.94 -20.82
C GLU A 258 27.33 -34.25 -20.59
N LYS A 259 28.21 -33.25 -20.79
CA LYS A 259 29.66 -33.37 -20.55
C LYS A 259 30.09 -33.12 -19.09
N GLU A 260 29.19 -32.57 -18.28
CA GLU A 260 29.35 -32.18 -16.88
C GLU A 260 28.29 -32.85 -15.95
N GLU A 261 27.36 -33.68 -16.47
CA GLU A 261 26.44 -34.59 -15.73
C GLU A 261 27.16 -35.71 -14.96
N ARG A 262 28.41 -35.48 -14.55
CA ARG A 262 29.08 -36.38 -13.61
C ARG A 262 28.43 -36.17 -12.25
N GLU A 263 27.89 -37.23 -11.67
CA GLU A 263 27.41 -37.26 -10.28
C GLU A 263 28.47 -36.61 -9.38
N LEU A 264 28.22 -35.36 -9.00
CA LEU A 264 29.11 -34.58 -8.16
C LEU A 264 28.92 -35.06 -6.71
N MET A 265 29.59 -36.17 -6.37
CA MET A 265 29.67 -36.67 -5.00
C MET A 265 30.57 -35.77 -4.16
N LEU A 266 29.96 -34.79 -3.48
CA LEU A 266 30.62 -33.84 -2.58
C LEU A 266 31.12 -34.50 -1.28
N ASP A 267 32.14 -35.36 -1.38
CA ASP A 267 32.77 -35.97 -0.19
C ASP A 267 33.98 -35.17 0.31
N LYS A 268 34.58 -34.29 -0.52
CA LYS A 268 35.76 -33.49 -0.14
C LYS A 268 35.81 -32.09 -0.74
N VAL A 269 35.77 -31.11 0.17
CA VAL A 269 36.45 -29.81 0.14
C VAL A 269 35.96 -28.81 -0.91
N ILE A 270 34.89 -28.11 -0.54
CA ILE A 270 34.70 -26.75 -1.02
C ILE A 270 35.68 -25.84 -0.25
N THR A 271 36.86 -25.61 -0.82
CA THR A 271 37.81 -24.60 -0.31
C THR A 271 37.47 -23.22 -0.85
N PRO A 272 37.46 -22.17 -0.01
CA PRO A 272 37.43 -20.81 -0.51
C PRO A 272 38.68 -20.57 -1.37
N GLY A 273 38.49 -20.17 -2.61
CA GLY A 273 39.55 -19.68 -3.48
C GLY A 273 40.10 -18.35 -3.00
N LYS A 274 41.26 -17.92 -3.54
CA LYS A 274 41.94 -16.68 -3.15
C LYS A 274 41.08 -15.40 -3.28
N ASN A 275 39.98 -15.45 -4.03
CA ASN A 275 39.04 -14.35 -4.24
C ASN A 275 37.71 -14.52 -3.49
N GLY A 276 37.63 -15.43 -2.51
CA GLY A 276 36.39 -15.74 -1.79
C GLY A 276 35.42 -16.65 -2.55
N ASN A 277 35.68 -16.95 -3.83
CA ASN A 277 34.87 -17.91 -4.58
C ASN A 277 35.18 -19.32 -4.12
N TYR A 278 34.15 -20.05 -3.74
CA TYR A 278 34.24 -21.48 -3.49
C TYR A 278 34.65 -22.20 -4.78
N ARG A 279 35.85 -22.80 -4.76
CA ARG A 279 36.29 -23.71 -5.81
C ARG A 279 35.94 -25.12 -5.36
N MET A 280 35.16 -25.79 -6.18
CA MET A 280 35.10 -27.23 -6.20
C MET A 280 36.47 -27.70 -6.69
N ASN A 281 37.29 -28.30 -5.81
CA ASN A 281 38.53 -28.94 -6.27
C ASN A 281 38.14 -30.05 -7.25
N ASP A 282 38.93 -30.22 -8.31
CA ASP A 282 38.68 -31.18 -9.38
C ASP A 282 38.28 -32.54 -8.79
N PHE A 283 37.07 -32.98 -9.12
CA PHE A 283 36.55 -34.26 -8.64
C PHE A 283 37.25 -35.39 -9.37
N GLU A 284 37.61 -36.44 -8.62
CA GLU A 284 37.87 -37.73 -9.24
C GLU A 284 36.56 -38.21 -9.88
N ASP A 285 36.61 -38.31 -11.21
CA ASP A 285 35.63 -38.96 -12.05
C ASP A 285 35.45 -40.41 -11.60
N LYS A 286 34.48 -40.67 -10.72
CA LYS A 286 34.09 -42.02 -10.33
C LYS A 286 32.57 -42.10 -10.39
N SER A 287 32.11 -42.65 -11.50
CA SER A 287 30.82 -43.31 -11.75
C SER A 287 30.56 -44.49 -10.79
N TYR A 288 30.91 -44.34 -9.52
CA TYR A 288 30.80 -45.37 -8.51
C TYR A 288 30.22 -44.75 -7.26
N ILE A 289 28.89 -44.61 -7.23
CA ILE A 289 28.17 -44.75 -5.96
C ILE A 289 28.52 -46.16 -5.48
N PRO A 290 29.30 -46.33 -4.40
CA PRO A 290 29.56 -47.66 -3.91
C PRO A 290 28.21 -48.24 -3.49
N ASN A 291 27.73 -49.26 -4.20
CA ASN A 291 26.53 -50.04 -3.85
C ASN A 291 26.56 -50.65 -2.43
N THR A 292 27.58 -50.35 -1.63
CA THR A 292 27.89 -50.97 -0.35
C THR A 292 27.81 -50.04 0.85
N ILE A 293 27.48 -48.75 0.68
CA ILE A 293 27.27 -47.85 1.83
C ILE A 293 25.80 -47.42 1.81
N SER A 294 25.06 -47.81 2.83
CA SER A 294 23.65 -47.43 3.03
C SER A 294 23.53 -45.92 3.24
N HIS A 295 23.23 -45.18 2.18
CA HIS A 295 22.83 -43.78 2.26
C HIS A 295 21.32 -43.69 2.31
N THR A 296 20.77 -42.96 3.28
CA THR A 296 19.33 -42.68 3.34
C THR A 296 19.09 -41.31 2.73
N LEU A 297 18.21 -41.22 1.74
CA LEU A 297 17.78 -39.93 1.18
C LEU A 297 17.08 -39.13 2.30
N VAL A 298 17.62 -37.97 2.63
CA VAL A 298 17.00 -37.00 3.55
C VAL A 298 15.91 -36.24 2.80
N GLY A 299 16.21 -35.80 1.58
CA GLY A 299 15.27 -35.04 0.76
C GLY A 299 15.91 -34.41 -0.46
N GLU A 300 15.10 -33.67 -1.21
CA GLU A 300 15.54 -32.97 -2.41
C GLU A 300 15.23 -31.48 -2.32
N ILE A 301 16.16 -30.67 -2.82
CA ILE A 301 16.05 -29.22 -2.96
C ILE A 301 16.13 -28.87 -4.43
N VAL A 302 15.12 -28.18 -4.96
CA VAL A 302 15.06 -27.72 -6.35
C VAL A 302 15.30 -26.21 -6.41
N LEU A 303 16.47 -25.80 -6.89
CA LEU A 303 16.78 -24.40 -7.16
C LEU A 303 16.31 -24.03 -8.57
N ASN A 304 15.28 -23.20 -8.64
CA ASN A 304 14.80 -22.56 -9.86
C ASN A 304 15.33 -21.13 -9.92
N THR A 305 16.07 -20.78 -10.98
CA THR A 305 16.52 -19.42 -11.22
C THR A 305 15.83 -18.87 -12.46
N LYS A 306 15.19 -17.72 -12.33
CA LYS A 306 14.53 -17.00 -13.41
C LYS A 306 15.29 -15.70 -13.71
N ASN A 307 15.49 -15.41 -14.99
CA ASN A 307 16.03 -14.12 -15.42
C ASN A 307 14.90 -13.26 -15.96
N PHE A 308 14.70 -12.11 -15.35
CA PHE A 308 13.76 -11.12 -15.86
C PHE A 308 14.53 -10.16 -16.76
N VAL A 309 14.25 -10.23 -18.06
CA VAL A 309 14.74 -9.22 -19.00
C VAL A 309 14.01 -7.92 -18.63
N LEU A 310 14.78 -6.93 -18.15
CA LEU A 310 14.34 -5.61 -17.66
C LEU A 310 13.72 -4.71 -18.77
N ALA A 311 12.88 -5.26 -19.64
CA ALA A 311 12.42 -4.52 -20.82
C ALA A 311 11.55 -3.28 -20.47
N LYS A 312 10.96 -3.16 -19.28
CA LYS A 312 10.08 -2.02 -18.90
C LYS A 312 9.93 -1.76 -17.39
N MET A 313 11.00 -1.74 -16.60
CA MET A 313 10.88 -1.50 -15.14
C MET A 313 11.56 -0.21 -14.72
N HIS A 314 10.83 0.90 -14.82
CA HIS A 314 11.30 2.23 -14.43
C HIS A 314 10.83 2.70 -13.03
N GLU A 315 10.02 1.92 -12.29
CA GLU A 315 9.21 2.53 -11.22
C GLU A 315 9.26 1.86 -9.83
N THR A 316 10.02 0.79 -9.61
CA THR A 316 10.14 0.20 -8.25
C THR A 316 11.58 -0.14 -7.89
N THR A 317 11.95 0.24 -6.66
CA THR A 317 13.24 0.03 -6.01
C THR A 317 13.47 -1.46 -5.72
N PHE A 318 13.70 -2.25 -6.76
CA PHE A 318 14.22 -3.60 -6.57
C PHE A 318 15.70 -3.52 -6.19
N LEU A 319 16.01 -4.06 -5.01
CA LEU A 319 17.39 -4.31 -4.62
C LEU A 319 18.02 -5.21 -5.70
N PRO A 320 19.14 -4.81 -6.34
CA PRO A 320 19.77 -5.56 -7.43
C PRO A 320 20.42 -6.89 -6.99
N HIS A 321 20.01 -7.42 -5.85
CA HIS A 321 20.63 -8.56 -5.19
C HIS A 321 19.71 -9.77 -5.33
N GLY A 322 20.25 -10.86 -5.90
CA GLY A 322 19.57 -12.12 -6.22
C GLY A 322 18.96 -12.83 -5.03
N LYS A 323 17.83 -12.33 -4.54
CA LYS A 323 17.03 -12.89 -3.45
C LYS A 323 16.66 -14.35 -3.78
N ILE A 324 16.91 -15.25 -2.84
CA ILE A 324 16.41 -16.63 -2.87
C ILE A 324 15.15 -16.72 -2.02
N ASP A 325 14.01 -16.95 -2.64
CA ASP A 325 12.80 -17.35 -1.91
C ASP A 325 12.85 -18.85 -1.61
N ILE A 326 12.71 -19.21 -0.34
CA ILE A 326 12.65 -20.61 0.09
C ILE A 326 11.18 -21.03 0.19
N LEU A 327 10.82 -22.03 -0.61
CA LEU A 327 9.50 -22.63 -0.60
C LEU A 327 9.55 -24.04 -0.05
N ARG A 328 8.69 -24.32 0.92
CA ARG A 328 8.40 -25.69 1.37
C ARG A 328 7.00 -26.05 0.94
N LYS A 329 6.83 -27.16 0.22
CA LYS A 329 5.52 -27.62 -0.26
C LYS A 329 4.72 -26.49 -0.93
N ASN A 330 5.40 -25.63 -1.70
CA ASN A 330 4.85 -24.44 -2.37
C ASN A 330 4.53 -23.20 -1.51
N TYR A 331 4.78 -23.22 -0.20
CA TYR A 331 4.63 -22.05 0.68
C TYR A 331 5.95 -21.30 0.79
N VAL A 332 5.95 -19.97 0.61
CA VAL A 332 7.11 -19.15 0.97
C VAL A 332 7.20 -19.10 2.50
N ILE A 333 8.23 -19.73 3.07
CA ILE A 333 8.30 -19.98 4.52
C ILE A 333 8.76 -18.73 5.30
N THR A 334 9.44 -17.81 4.62
CA THR A 334 10.24 -16.81 5.31
C THR A 334 9.61 -15.42 5.23
N ASP A 335 9.18 -14.92 6.39
CA ASP A 335 8.69 -13.54 6.57
C ASP A 335 9.78 -12.54 6.13
N ASN A 336 11.03 -12.79 6.54
CA ASN A 336 12.22 -12.11 6.07
C ASN A 336 12.73 -12.81 4.81
N SER A 337 13.12 -12.07 3.77
CA SER A 337 13.90 -12.65 2.68
C SER A 337 15.09 -13.39 3.30
N ILE A 338 15.28 -14.66 2.94
CA ILE A 338 16.58 -15.27 3.09
C ILE A 338 17.46 -14.51 2.11
N SER A 339 18.12 -13.45 2.61
CA SER A 339 19.06 -12.64 1.86
C SER A 339 20.32 -13.49 1.68
N TYR A 340 20.17 -14.50 0.85
CA TYR A 340 21.23 -15.34 0.38
C TYR A 340 21.89 -14.60 -0.77
N VAL A 341 22.66 -13.55 -0.46
CA VAL A 341 23.48 -12.88 -1.47
C VAL A 341 24.78 -12.43 -0.81
N ALA A 342 25.89 -12.99 -1.31
CA ALA A 342 27.16 -12.29 -1.29
C ALA A 342 26.99 -11.08 -2.21
N ASP A 343 26.91 -9.89 -1.62
CA ASP A 343 26.59 -8.63 -2.28
C ASP A 343 27.33 -8.48 -3.62
N HIS A 344 26.61 -8.15 -4.69
CA HIS A 344 27.22 -7.85 -5.99
C HIS A 344 27.17 -6.34 -6.17
N GLY A 345 28.32 -5.72 -5.96
CA GLY A 345 28.51 -4.28 -6.12
C GLY A 345 28.44 -3.79 -7.57
N ASP A 346 28.11 -4.64 -8.55
CA ASP A 346 27.88 -4.22 -9.93
C ASP A 346 26.38 -4.06 -10.20
N GLY A 347 25.85 -2.86 -9.96
CA GLY A 347 24.44 -2.47 -10.22
C GLY A 347 23.98 -2.56 -11.69
N TYR A 348 24.63 -3.37 -12.52
CA TYR A 348 24.39 -3.56 -13.95
C TYR A 348 23.99 -5.01 -14.30
N SER A 349 23.81 -5.89 -13.33
CA SER A 349 23.33 -7.26 -13.59
C SER A 349 21.81 -7.29 -13.75
N ASN A 350 21.32 -8.04 -14.74
CA ASN A 350 19.89 -8.32 -14.90
C ASN A 350 19.30 -8.85 -13.59
N TYR A 351 18.02 -8.58 -13.35
CA TYR A 351 17.34 -9.09 -12.16
C TYR A 351 17.20 -10.62 -12.27
N ILE A 352 18.03 -11.31 -11.49
CA ILE A 352 18.03 -12.76 -11.38
C ILE A 352 17.29 -13.11 -10.09
N TYR A 353 16.17 -13.81 -10.24
CA TYR A 353 15.36 -14.30 -9.15
C TYR A 353 15.64 -15.77 -8.90
N HIS A 354 15.81 -16.14 -7.63
CA HIS A 354 16.09 -17.50 -7.25
C HIS A 354 14.98 -18.03 -6.34
N GLN A 355 14.63 -19.29 -6.53
CA GLN A 355 13.57 -19.97 -5.80
C GLN A 355 14.02 -21.37 -5.42
N LEU A 356 14.14 -21.64 -4.13
CA LEU A 356 14.59 -22.91 -3.59
C LEU A 356 13.39 -23.68 -3.05
N ASN A 357 12.98 -24.75 -3.73
CA ASN A 357 11.81 -25.55 -3.39
C ASN A 357 12.23 -26.87 -2.73
N TYR A 358 11.55 -27.28 -1.67
CA TYR A 358 11.72 -28.62 -1.07
C TYR A 358 10.42 -29.09 -0.43
N ASN A 359 10.28 -30.41 -0.21
CA ASN A 359 9.00 -30.98 0.22
C ASN A 359 9.05 -31.70 1.59
N THR A 360 10.23 -32.14 2.04
CA THR A 360 10.40 -32.86 3.31
C THR A 360 10.69 -31.90 4.48
N SER A 361 10.17 -32.21 5.67
CA SER A 361 10.52 -31.49 6.90
C SER A 361 11.90 -31.85 7.44
N ASP A 362 12.49 -32.97 7.02
CA ASP A 362 13.82 -33.38 7.47
C ASP A 362 14.89 -32.34 7.08
N LEU A 363 14.61 -31.53 6.05
CA LEU A 363 15.47 -30.44 5.62
C LEU A 363 15.33 -29.15 6.44
N ASP A 364 14.30 -29.01 7.27
CA ASP A 364 14.05 -27.79 8.04
C ASP A 364 15.17 -27.46 9.03
N GLY A 365 15.73 -28.53 9.63
CA GLY A 365 16.92 -28.51 10.48
C GLY A 365 18.09 -27.76 9.83
N TYR A 366 18.37 -28.15 8.59
CA TYR A 366 19.53 -27.71 7.81
C TYR A 366 19.32 -26.34 7.17
N LEU A 367 18.11 -26.07 6.67
CA LEU A 367 17.73 -24.81 6.03
C LEU A 367 17.40 -23.68 7.03
N GLY A 368 17.28 -24.00 8.31
CA GLY A 368 16.94 -23.01 9.34
C GLY A 368 15.46 -22.62 9.35
N THR A 369 14.62 -23.38 8.65
CA THR A 369 13.18 -23.13 8.45
C THR A 369 12.28 -23.77 9.50
N ASN A 370 12.86 -24.39 10.53
CA ASN A 370 12.11 -25.00 11.64
C ASN A 370 11.08 -24.04 12.25
N VAL A 371 9.84 -24.52 12.40
CA VAL A 371 8.68 -23.78 12.89
C VAL A 371 8.95 -23.05 14.23
N ASN A 372 9.74 -23.64 15.13
CA ASN A 372 9.94 -23.07 16.49
C ASN A 372 11.17 -22.17 16.64
N LYS A 373 11.95 -21.94 15.59
CA LYS A 373 13.15 -21.09 15.67
C LYS A 373 12.91 -19.84 14.83
N GLN A 374 13.38 -18.69 15.30
CA GLN A 374 13.42 -17.49 14.47
C GLN A 374 14.13 -17.87 13.17
N ASN A 375 13.40 -17.81 12.06
CA ASN A 375 13.95 -18.02 10.75
C ASN A 375 14.71 -16.74 10.39
N ASN A 376 15.95 -16.67 10.86
CA ASN A 376 16.86 -15.57 10.57
C ASN A 376 17.37 -15.59 9.12
N GLY A 377 16.86 -16.51 8.30
CA GLY A 377 17.29 -16.69 6.93
C GLY A 377 18.74 -17.16 6.81
N ILE A 378 19.25 -17.87 7.82
CA ILE A 378 20.60 -18.44 7.78
C ILE A 378 20.50 -19.96 7.69
N ILE A 379 20.96 -20.50 6.56
CA ILE A 379 21.21 -21.94 6.40
C ILE A 379 22.28 -22.34 7.41
N ARG A 380 21.92 -23.23 8.34
CA ARG A 380 22.78 -23.58 9.49
C ARG A 380 23.90 -24.51 9.09
N ASP A 381 23.63 -25.37 8.13
CA ASP A 381 24.63 -26.29 7.62
C ASP A 381 25.57 -25.57 6.65
N LYS A 382 26.84 -25.45 7.07
CA LYS A 382 27.86 -24.73 6.31
C LYS A 382 28.15 -25.37 4.95
N GLU A 383 28.01 -26.69 4.82
CA GLU A 383 28.28 -27.37 3.55
C GLU A 383 27.09 -27.20 2.60
N LEU A 384 25.86 -27.40 3.07
CA LEU A 384 24.65 -27.10 2.30
C LEU A 384 24.64 -25.64 1.83
N TYR A 385 25.02 -24.71 2.71
CA TYR A 385 25.20 -23.31 2.34
C TYR A 385 26.14 -23.15 1.14
N LYS A 386 27.33 -23.76 1.18
CA LYS A 386 28.30 -23.64 0.10
C LYS A 386 27.81 -24.28 -1.21
N VAL A 387 27.08 -25.40 -1.13
CA VAL A 387 26.51 -26.08 -2.31
C VAL A 387 25.45 -25.22 -2.97
N LEU A 388 24.53 -24.64 -2.21
CA LEU A 388 23.52 -23.71 -2.73
C LEU A 388 24.17 -22.47 -3.35
N HIS A 389 25.28 -21.98 -2.78
CA HIS A 389 26.04 -20.84 -3.31
C HIS A 389 26.60 -21.17 -4.69
N TYR A 390 27.17 -22.37 -4.79
CA TYR A 390 27.73 -22.85 -6.03
C TYR A 390 26.65 -22.98 -7.12
N MET A 391 25.51 -23.59 -6.80
CA MET A 391 24.36 -23.73 -7.72
C MET A 391 23.89 -22.36 -8.22
N GLN A 392 23.69 -21.41 -7.30
CA GLN A 392 23.32 -20.04 -7.63
C GLN A 392 24.32 -19.41 -8.61
N ARG A 393 25.62 -19.42 -8.28
CA ARG A 393 26.68 -18.85 -9.12
C ARG A 393 26.75 -19.48 -10.51
N LYS A 394 26.49 -20.78 -10.61
CA LYS A 394 26.42 -21.47 -11.91
C LYS A 394 25.23 -21.01 -12.74
N HIS A 395 24.05 -20.89 -12.14
CA HIS A 395 22.86 -20.35 -12.81
C HIS A 395 23.10 -18.90 -13.29
N GLU A 396 23.65 -18.05 -12.42
CA GLU A 396 23.97 -16.65 -12.76
C GLU A 396 25.00 -16.53 -13.88
N THR A 397 26.08 -17.31 -13.83
CA THR A 397 27.12 -17.32 -14.87
C THR A 397 26.54 -17.73 -16.22
N LYS A 398 25.63 -18.70 -16.22
CA LYS A 398 24.95 -19.16 -17.43
C LYS A 398 24.04 -18.08 -18.01
N PHE A 399 23.24 -17.41 -17.18
CA PHE A 399 22.44 -16.27 -17.61
C PHE A 399 23.31 -15.14 -18.17
N ARG A 400 24.42 -14.80 -17.51
CA ARG A 400 25.37 -13.79 -18.03
C ARG A 400 25.94 -14.17 -19.39
N LYS A 401 26.32 -15.45 -19.57
CA LYS A 401 26.83 -15.95 -20.87
C LYS A 401 25.75 -15.86 -21.94
N LYS A 402 24.54 -16.31 -21.64
CA LYS A 402 23.40 -16.26 -22.57
C LYS A 402 23.04 -14.82 -22.94
N ASN A 403 22.87 -13.94 -21.95
CA ASN A 403 22.58 -12.52 -22.17
C ASN A 403 23.68 -11.86 -23.02
N LYS A 404 24.95 -12.25 -22.85
CA LYS A 404 26.06 -11.78 -23.69
C LYS A 404 25.98 -12.32 -25.13
N GLU A 405 25.52 -13.55 -25.32
CA GLU A 405 25.29 -14.15 -26.64
C GLU A 405 24.08 -13.51 -27.35
N GLU A 406 22.99 -13.27 -26.63
CA GLU A 406 21.81 -12.57 -27.13
C GLU A 406 22.12 -11.11 -27.47
N ALA A 407 22.85 -10.39 -26.61
CA ALA A 407 23.29 -9.02 -26.90
C ALA A 407 24.21 -8.96 -28.13
N LYS A 408 25.08 -9.96 -28.33
CA LYS A 408 25.89 -10.08 -29.54
C LYS A 408 25.03 -10.35 -30.77
N LYS A 409 23.99 -11.20 -30.65
CA LYS A 409 23.05 -11.49 -31.74
C LYS A 409 22.27 -10.24 -32.13
N LEU A 410 21.67 -9.55 -31.15
CA LEU A 410 20.99 -8.26 -31.35
C LEU A 410 21.89 -7.23 -32.04
N LYS A 411 23.12 -7.06 -31.57
CA LYS A 411 24.08 -6.14 -32.21
C LYS A 411 24.44 -6.53 -33.65
N ASN A 412 24.51 -7.83 -33.95
CA ASN A 412 24.75 -8.32 -35.31
C ASN A 412 23.51 -8.13 -36.20
N ASP A 413 22.31 -8.33 -35.67
CA ASP A 413 21.05 -8.12 -36.37
C ASP A 413 20.85 -6.63 -36.68
N GLU A 414 21.11 -5.74 -35.70
CA GLU A 414 21.15 -4.28 -35.90
C GLU A 414 22.17 -3.88 -36.96
N LEU A 415 23.39 -4.43 -36.90
CA LEU A 415 24.43 -4.15 -37.90
C LEU A 415 24.02 -4.64 -39.30
N THR A 416 23.32 -5.76 -39.39
CA THR A 416 22.80 -6.31 -40.65
C THR A 416 21.68 -5.43 -41.20
N ASN A 417 20.77 -4.96 -40.33
CA ASN A 417 19.72 -4.01 -40.69
C ASN A 417 20.31 -2.68 -41.18
N ILE A 418 21.31 -2.12 -40.49
CA ILE A 418 22.01 -0.90 -40.93
C ILE A 418 22.67 -1.11 -42.30
N LYS A 419 23.32 -2.25 -42.55
CA LYS A 419 23.90 -2.58 -43.87
C LYS A 419 22.84 -2.68 -44.96
N SER A 420 21.69 -3.29 -44.66
CA SER A 420 20.57 -3.38 -45.62
C SER A 420 19.99 -2.00 -45.95
N LEU A 421 19.79 -1.15 -44.94
CA LEU A 421 19.34 0.24 -45.10
C LEU A 421 20.35 1.07 -45.89
N THR A 422 21.65 0.89 -45.64
CA THR A 422 22.71 1.57 -46.42
C THR A 422 22.68 1.16 -47.89
N THR A 423 22.42 -0.12 -48.15
CA THR A 423 22.29 -0.67 -49.52
C THR A 423 21.05 -0.13 -50.21
N ILE A 424 19.91 -0.13 -49.52
CA ILE A 424 18.65 0.47 -50.02
C ILE A 424 18.85 1.96 -50.30
N ASN A 425 19.47 2.70 -49.38
CA ASN A 425 19.74 4.13 -49.55
C ASN A 425 20.68 4.38 -50.73
N THR A 426 21.67 3.52 -50.96
CA THR A 426 22.56 3.62 -52.14
C THR A 426 21.79 3.37 -53.43
N LYS A 427 20.88 2.39 -53.45
CA LYS A 427 20.01 2.09 -54.61
C LYS A 427 18.98 3.20 -54.86
N ILE A 428 18.38 3.75 -53.81
CA ILE A 428 17.48 4.91 -53.91
C ILE A 428 18.27 6.10 -54.43
N ASN A 429 19.47 6.37 -53.92
CA ASN A 429 20.30 7.48 -54.41
C ASN A 429 20.77 7.27 -55.85
N SER A 430 20.99 6.03 -56.32
CA SER A 430 21.30 5.77 -57.73
C SER A 430 20.08 5.98 -58.62
N LEU A 431 18.91 5.49 -58.22
CA LEU A 431 17.65 5.68 -58.95
C LEU A 431 17.22 7.14 -58.98
N LEU A 432 17.31 7.83 -57.85
CA LEU A 432 17.11 9.28 -57.77
C LEU A 432 18.15 10.00 -58.62
N LYS A 433 19.43 9.60 -58.63
CA LYS A 433 20.40 10.21 -59.56
C LYS A 433 20.01 10.00 -61.02
N GLU A 434 19.47 8.85 -61.40
CA GLU A 434 19.01 8.57 -62.76
C GLU A 434 17.77 9.40 -63.14
N GLU A 435 16.76 9.41 -62.28
CA GLU A 435 15.47 10.09 -62.52
C GLU A 435 15.59 11.61 -62.38
N LEU A 436 16.36 12.06 -61.39
CA LEU A 436 16.71 13.46 -61.17
C LEU A 436 17.69 13.94 -62.23
N SER A 437 18.62 13.12 -62.75
CA SER A 437 19.45 13.50 -63.90
C SER A 437 18.58 13.75 -65.13
N ASN A 438 17.52 12.98 -65.38
CA ASN A 438 16.66 13.22 -66.55
C ASN A 438 15.76 14.47 -66.39
N SER A 439 15.23 14.71 -65.18
CA SER A 439 14.37 15.88 -64.87
C SER A 439 15.18 17.18 -64.71
N ILE A 440 16.34 17.12 -64.04
CA ILE A 440 17.25 18.25 -63.89
C ILE A 440 17.95 18.56 -65.20
N LEU A 441 18.28 17.59 -66.06
CA LEU A 441 18.89 17.88 -67.37
C LEU A 441 17.95 18.68 -68.27
N GLU A 442 16.64 18.42 -68.26
CA GLU A 442 15.66 19.23 -69.00
C GLU A 442 15.49 20.64 -68.41
N LYS A 443 15.43 20.78 -67.08
CA LYS A 443 15.39 22.11 -66.42
C LYS A 443 16.71 22.88 -66.50
N LEU A 444 17.85 22.20 -66.48
CA LEU A 444 19.18 22.78 -66.70
C LEU A 444 19.34 23.19 -68.15
N LYS A 445 18.85 22.43 -69.15
CA LYS A 445 18.82 22.89 -70.54
C LYS A 445 18.01 24.18 -70.67
N GLU A 446 16.85 24.26 -70.01
CA GLU A 446 16.01 25.47 -70.02
C GLU A 446 16.69 26.66 -69.31
N GLN A 447 17.41 26.44 -68.20
CA GLN A 447 18.11 27.52 -67.48
C GLN A 447 19.49 27.87 -68.05
N ILE A 448 20.23 26.93 -68.65
CA ILE A 448 21.47 27.19 -69.40
C ILE A 448 21.13 28.01 -70.65
N THR A 449 19.98 27.78 -71.28
CA THR A 449 19.47 28.64 -72.36
C THR A 449 19.16 30.06 -71.86
N LYS A 450 18.80 30.25 -70.58
CA LYS A 450 18.59 31.55 -69.93
C LYS A 450 19.88 32.18 -69.36
N MET A 451 20.95 31.39 -69.13
CA MET A 451 22.23 31.84 -68.56
C MET A 451 23.32 32.10 -69.61
N ASN A 452 23.12 31.70 -70.88
CA ASN A 452 24.04 31.99 -71.98
C ASN A 452 24.10 33.49 -72.39
N ASP A 453 23.40 34.38 -71.68
CA ASP A 453 23.50 35.83 -71.82
C ASP A 453 24.42 36.50 -70.76
N ILE A 454 25.10 35.75 -69.88
CA ILE A 454 25.94 36.36 -68.83
C ILE A 454 27.36 35.77 -68.83
N ASP A 455 28.29 36.73 -68.89
CA ASP A 455 29.70 36.67 -69.24
C ASP A 455 30.59 35.72 -68.42
N SER A 456 31.68 35.38 -69.09
CA SER A 456 32.82 34.55 -68.77
C SER A 456 33.62 35.04 -67.54
N THR A 457 33.84 34.14 -66.57
CA THR A 457 35.14 33.91 -65.87
C THR A 457 35.01 32.93 -64.68
N GLY A 458 35.97 31.98 -64.58
CA GLY A 458 36.36 31.33 -63.32
C GLY A 458 35.77 29.94 -63.01
N SER A 459 36.51 28.87 -63.36
CA SER A 459 36.21 27.47 -63.06
C SER A 459 37.08 26.92 -61.91
N LEU A 460 36.47 26.70 -60.74
CA LEU A 460 36.73 25.55 -59.83
C LEU A 460 35.76 25.53 -58.63
N CYS A 461 35.01 26.62 -58.39
CA CYS A 461 34.02 26.71 -57.30
C CYS A 461 32.59 26.24 -57.71
N LYS A 462 32.42 25.71 -58.93
CA LYS A 462 31.10 25.39 -59.50
C LYS A 462 30.54 24.03 -59.04
N ALA A 463 31.36 23.00 -58.83
CA ALA A 463 30.86 21.66 -58.49
C ALA A 463 30.19 21.58 -57.12
N ASN A 464 30.82 22.13 -56.07
CA ASN A 464 30.26 22.11 -54.71
C ASN A 464 29.08 23.08 -54.53
N LYS A 465 29.03 24.18 -55.30
CA LYS A 465 27.87 25.08 -55.31
C LYS A 465 26.67 24.42 -55.99
N ILE A 466 26.86 23.66 -57.06
CA ILE A 466 25.77 22.96 -57.77
C ILE A 466 25.19 21.85 -56.89
N GLU A 467 26.02 21.09 -56.17
CA GLU A 467 25.53 20.04 -55.26
C GLU A 467 24.73 20.60 -54.08
N PHE A 468 25.18 21.72 -53.50
CA PHE A 468 24.45 22.41 -52.43
C PHE A 468 23.14 23.05 -52.92
N TYR A 469 23.15 23.62 -54.13
CA TYR A 469 21.96 24.21 -54.73
C TYR A 469 20.92 23.14 -55.09
N ASN A 470 21.36 21.97 -55.59
CA ASN A 470 20.48 20.86 -55.92
C ASN A 470 19.80 20.26 -54.69
N LEU A 471 20.52 20.12 -53.57
CA LEU A 471 19.94 19.68 -52.29
C LEU A 471 18.92 20.70 -51.75
N SER A 472 19.23 22.00 -51.87
CA SER A 472 18.32 23.07 -51.47
C SER A 472 17.01 23.07 -52.27
N VAL A 473 17.11 22.97 -53.60
CA VAL A 473 15.94 22.92 -54.51
C VAL A 473 15.11 21.64 -54.30
N LEU A 474 15.76 20.49 -54.08
CA LEU A 474 15.07 19.23 -53.81
C LEU A 474 14.29 19.30 -52.48
N ASN A 475 14.91 19.89 -51.45
CA ASN A 475 14.26 20.07 -50.15
C ASN A 475 13.06 21.01 -50.25
N GLU A 476 13.16 22.11 -51.01
CA GLU A 476 12.02 23.02 -51.23
C GLU A 476 10.87 22.36 -52.02
N LEU A 477 11.16 21.51 -53.01
CA LEU A 477 10.12 20.75 -53.72
C LEU A 477 9.42 19.72 -52.81
N LYS A 478 10.19 19.00 -51.99
CA LYS A 478 9.63 18.08 -50.98
C LYS A 478 8.80 18.83 -49.95
N LYS A 479 9.29 19.97 -49.48
CA LYS A 479 8.59 20.88 -48.55
C LYS A 479 7.22 21.30 -49.11
N GLY A 480 7.16 21.71 -50.37
CA GLY A 480 5.91 22.06 -51.05
C GLY A 480 4.90 20.90 -51.11
N LYS A 481 5.37 19.68 -51.42
CA LYS A 481 4.50 18.50 -51.49
C LYS A 481 4.02 18.04 -50.12
N ILE A 482 4.88 18.08 -49.11
CA ILE A 482 4.54 17.77 -47.71
C ILE A 482 3.52 18.77 -47.18
N ASN A 483 3.68 20.07 -47.46
CA ASN A 483 2.68 21.09 -47.10
C ASN A 483 1.31 20.83 -47.74
N GLN A 484 1.28 20.47 -49.03
CA GLN A 484 0.03 20.14 -49.71
C GLN A 484 -0.68 18.93 -49.08
N LEU A 485 0.05 17.86 -48.77
CA LEU A 485 -0.50 16.67 -48.11
C LEU A 485 -0.97 17.00 -46.69
N TYR A 486 -0.24 17.85 -45.99
CA TYR A 486 -0.58 18.31 -44.65
C TYR A 486 -1.87 19.16 -44.63
N ASP A 487 -2.04 20.06 -45.59
CA ASP A 487 -3.26 20.85 -45.72
C ASP A 487 -4.47 19.98 -46.05
N ASN A 488 -4.29 18.92 -46.86
CA ASN A 488 -5.34 17.92 -47.10
C ASN A 488 -5.72 17.17 -45.82
N ILE A 489 -4.75 16.78 -44.99
CA ILE A 489 -5.01 16.17 -43.68
C ILE A 489 -5.79 17.14 -42.78
N LYS A 490 -5.40 18.41 -42.71
CA LYS A 490 -6.13 19.44 -41.94
C LYS A 490 -7.57 19.62 -42.42
N GLN A 491 -7.80 19.65 -43.72
CA GLN A 491 -9.15 19.75 -44.29
C GLN A 491 -10.01 18.54 -43.91
N LEU A 492 -9.48 17.32 -44.01
CA LEU A 492 -10.20 16.11 -43.60
C LEU A 492 -10.50 16.09 -42.10
N ILE A 493 -9.54 16.50 -41.26
CA ILE A 493 -9.73 16.63 -39.80
C ILE A 493 -10.83 17.64 -39.47
N THR A 494 -10.94 18.73 -40.24
CA THR A 494 -11.96 19.76 -40.06
C THR A 494 -13.36 19.24 -40.39
N LEU A 495 -13.49 18.32 -41.35
CA LEU A 495 -14.77 17.71 -41.75
C LEU A 495 -15.28 16.67 -40.74
N ASN A 496 -14.40 16.10 -39.90
CA ASN A 496 -14.71 15.22 -38.78
C ASN A 496 -15.60 14.00 -39.13
N GLN A 497 -15.40 13.39 -40.30
CA GLN A 497 -16.15 12.21 -40.73
C GLN A 497 -15.35 10.92 -40.53
N LYS A 498 -16.00 9.90 -39.95
CA LYS A 498 -15.37 8.59 -39.68
C LYS A 498 -14.83 7.89 -40.93
N SER A 499 -15.42 8.15 -42.10
CA SER A 499 -14.99 7.60 -43.39
C SER A 499 -13.66 8.15 -43.91
N ASP A 500 -13.10 9.18 -43.29
CA ASP A 500 -11.87 9.82 -43.75
C ASP A 500 -10.60 9.29 -43.08
N LEU A 501 -10.70 8.40 -42.08
CA LEU A 501 -9.54 7.80 -41.41
C LEU A 501 -8.62 7.05 -42.39
N ASP A 502 -9.19 6.26 -43.31
CA ASP A 502 -8.42 5.54 -44.33
C ASP A 502 -7.68 6.48 -45.29
N LYS A 503 -8.25 7.67 -45.55
CA LYS A 503 -7.61 8.70 -46.39
C LYS A 503 -6.49 9.42 -45.64
N ILE A 504 -6.66 9.68 -44.35
CA ILE A 504 -5.63 10.25 -43.48
C ILE A 504 -4.44 9.28 -43.38
N ASP A 505 -4.68 7.98 -43.21
CA ASP A 505 -3.63 6.96 -43.17
C ASP A 505 -2.85 6.87 -44.49
N ALA A 506 -3.55 6.98 -45.63
CA ALA A 506 -2.91 7.05 -46.94
C ALA A 506 -2.01 8.29 -47.09
N PHE A 507 -2.46 9.46 -46.61
CA PHE A 507 -1.67 10.69 -46.67
C PHE A 507 -0.48 10.68 -45.71
N ILE A 508 -0.61 10.15 -44.49
CA ILE A 508 0.50 9.98 -43.56
C ILE A 508 1.56 9.06 -44.15
N SER A 509 1.14 7.96 -44.79
CA SER A 509 2.05 7.04 -45.47
C SER A 509 2.83 7.74 -46.60
N SER A 510 2.14 8.55 -47.41
CA SER A 510 2.79 9.36 -48.46
C SER A 510 3.77 10.39 -47.91
N ILE A 511 3.51 11.00 -46.74
CA ILE A 511 4.47 11.93 -46.10
C ILE A 511 5.70 11.16 -45.57
N LYS A 512 5.51 10.00 -44.94
CA LYS A 512 6.59 9.14 -44.44
C LYS A 512 7.50 8.63 -45.57
N GLU A 513 6.94 8.40 -46.77
CA GLU A 513 7.73 8.06 -47.96
C GLU A 513 8.56 9.25 -48.50
N LEU A 514 8.02 10.48 -48.43
CA LEU A 514 8.71 11.69 -48.91
C LEU A 514 9.81 12.19 -47.96
N ASP A 515 9.64 11.98 -46.65
CA ASP A 515 10.60 12.31 -45.60
C ASP A 515 10.82 11.15 -44.58
N PRO A 516 11.51 10.07 -44.98
CA PRO A 516 11.73 8.91 -44.11
C PRO A 516 12.55 9.23 -42.86
N SER A 517 13.37 10.29 -42.92
CA SER A 517 14.24 10.76 -41.84
C SER A 517 13.57 11.74 -40.88
N SER A 518 12.34 12.18 -41.18
CA SER A 518 11.61 13.22 -40.44
C SER A 518 12.32 14.59 -40.37
N ASN A 519 13.31 14.85 -41.22
CA ASN A 519 14.11 16.09 -41.14
C ASN A 519 13.29 17.32 -41.58
N ILE A 520 12.44 17.15 -42.59
CA ILE A 520 11.57 18.21 -43.12
C ILE A 520 10.37 18.38 -42.20
N THR A 521 9.71 17.30 -41.77
CA THR A 521 8.56 17.36 -40.86
C THR A 521 8.94 17.93 -39.49
N SER A 522 10.10 17.57 -38.93
CA SER A 522 10.63 18.19 -37.70
C SER A 522 10.95 19.67 -37.88
N SER A 523 11.50 20.09 -39.03
CA SER A 523 11.74 21.51 -39.31
C SER A 523 10.46 22.34 -39.47
N MET A 524 9.34 21.68 -39.76
CA MET A 524 8.01 22.28 -39.86
C MET A 524 7.20 22.20 -38.56
N ASN A 525 7.72 21.60 -37.49
CA ASN A 525 6.98 21.27 -36.27
C ASN A 525 5.69 20.46 -36.55
N ILE A 526 5.73 19.51 -37.48
CA ILE A 526 4.59 18.62 -37.78
C ILE A 526 4.83 17.26 -37.14
N ASP A 527 4.08 16.96 -36.06
CA ASP A 527 4.02 15.62 -35.48
C ASP A 527 2.77 14.88 -35.97
N LEU A 528 2.95 14.04 -37.00
CA LEU A 528 1.86 13.31 -37.65
C LEU A 528 1.19 12.29 -36.72
N ASP A 529 1.94 11.70 -35.80
CA ASP A 529 1.43 10.67 -34.89
C ASP A 529 0.64 11.32 -33.74
N VAL A 530 0.96 12.56 -33.35
CA VAL A 530 0.12 13.37 -32.44
C VAL A 530 -1.20 13.76 -33.11
N ILE A 531 -1.16 14.31 -34.32
CA ILE A 531 -2.35 14.76 -35.04
C ILE A 531 -3.34 13.63 -35.31
N TYR A 532 -2.83 12.45 -35.70
CA TYR A 532 -3.67 11.26 -35.89
C TYR A 532 -4.33 10.80 -34.58
N ARG A 533 -3.56 10.76 -33.48
CA ARG A 533 -4.07 10.38 -32.15
C ARG A 533 -5.12 11.36 -31.66
N GLU A 534 -4.90 12.66 -31.81
CA GLU A 534 -5.85 13.70 -31.41
C GLU A 534 -7.17 13.57 -32.18
N HIS A 535 -7.12 13.35 -33.50
CA HIS A 535 -8.33 13.21 -34.31
C HIS A 535 -9.12 11.93 -33.99
N LYS A 536 -8.42 10.80 -33.86
CA LYS A 536 -9.04 9.53 -33.48
C LYS A 536 -9.70 9.63 -32.09
N THR A 537 -8.99 10.22 -31.13
CA THR A 537 -9.48 10.46 -29.76
C THR A 537 -10.71 11.36 -29.78
N LYS A 538 -10.73 12.41 -30.63
CA LYS A 538 -11.89 13.30 -30.78
C LYS A 538 -13.12 12.57 -31.32
N LEU A 539 -12.96 11.76 -32.38
CA LEU A 539 -14.05 10.95 -32.95
C LEU A 539 -14.62 9.92 -31.94
N GLU A 540 -13.73 9.29 -31.17
CA GLU A 540 -14.12 8.35 -30.10
C GLU A 540 -14.87 9.07 -28.98
N ASN A 541 -14.41 10.27 -28.58
CA ASN A 541 -15.07 11.11 -27.58
C ASN A 541 -16.43 11.64 -28.04
N ASP A 542 -16.56 12.11 -29.28
CA ASP A 542 -17.83 12.58 -29.84
C ASP A 542 -18.87 11.44 -29.87
N THR A 543 -18.44 10.23 -30.24
CA THR A 543 -19.28 9.02 -30.22
C THR A 543 -19.68 8.64 -28.80
N LEU A 544 -18.74 8.71 -27.85
CA LEU A 544 -18.99 8.42 -26.45
C LEU A 544 -19.98 9.43 -25.84
N GLN A 545 -19.83 10.72 -26.16
CA GLN A 545 -20.73 11.79 -25.72
C GLN A 545 -22.15 11.60 -26.24
N GLN A 546 -22.31 11.18 -27.50
CA GLN A 546 -23.63 10.86 -28.06
C GLN A 546 -24.27 9.67 -27.34
N LEU A 547 -23.53 8.59 -27.10
CA LEU A 547 -24.03 7.43 -26.34
C LEU A 547 -24.44 7.79 -24.91
N TYR A 548 -23.73 8.73 -24.27
CA TYR A 548 -24.12 9.26 -22.96
C TYR A 548 -25.38 10.13 -23.02
N ASN A 549 -25.56 10.94 -24.06
CA ASN A 549 -26.79 11.72 -24.25
C ASN A 549 -27.99 10.78 -24.46
N ASP A 550 -27.83 9.76 -25.30
CA ASP A 550 -28.86 8.73 -25.55
C ASP A 550 -29.18 7.95 -24.26
N PHE A 551 -28.15 7.63 -23.46
CA PHE A 551 -28.32 7.01 -22.14
C PHE A 551 -29.19 7.91 -21.24
N ASN A 552 -28.80 9.18 -21.08
CA ASN A 552 -29.51 10.15 -20.23
C ASN A 552 -30.96 10.39 -20.67
N GLU A 553 -31.23 10.44 -21.98
CA GLU A 553 -32.58 10.53 -22.51
C GLU A 553 -33.41 9.30 -22.14
N LEU A 554 -32.86 8.09 -22.30
CA LEU A 554 -33.54 6.83 -22.00
C LEU A 554 -33.88 6.65 -20.51
N ILE A 555 -33.02 7.08 -19.59
CA ILE A 555 -33.32 7.01 -18.14
C ILE A 555 -34.38 8.02 -17.68
N THR A 556 -34.64 9.07 -18.46
CA THR A 556 -35.73 10.03 -18.16
C THR A 556 -37.10 9.58 -18.66
N GLN A 557 -37.16 8.55 -19.53
CA GLN A 557 -38.40 7.96 -20.01
C GLN A 557 -38.90 6.86 -19.07
N ASN A 558 -40.21 6.57 -19.08
CA ASN A 558 -40.74 5.41 -18.36
C ASN A 558 -40.09 4.12 -18.90
N ILE A 559 -39.47 3.35 -17.99
CA ILE A 559 -38.77 2.12 -18.35
C ILE A 559 -39.81 1.02 -18.63
N ASN A 560 -39.99 0.71 -19.91
CA ASN A 560 -40.69 -0.48 -20.40
C ASN A 560 -39.68 -1.47 -21.01
N GLU A 561 -40.13 -2.67 -21.39
CA GLU A 561 -39.24 -3.71 -21.95
C GLU A 561 -38.47 -3.24 -23.20
N SER A 562 -39.09 -2.40 -24.03
CA SER A 562 -38.44 -1.81 -25.22
C SER A 562 -37.28 -0.88 -24.83
N ASN A 563 -37.48 -0.01 -23.83
CA ASN A 563 -36.46 0.92 -23.35
C ASN A 563 -35.32 0.20 -22.61
N LEU A 564 -35.63 -0.91 -21.93
CA LEU A 564 -34.64 -1.74 -21.25
C LEU A 564 -33.67 -2.41 -22.25
N SER A 565 -34.16 -2.86 -23.41
CA SER A 565 -33.30 -3.42 -24.46
C SER A 565 -32.34 -2.37 -25.01
N LYS A 566 -32.83 -1.17 -25.34
CA LYS A 566 -32.01 -0.06 -25.83
C LYS A 566 -30.93 0.36 -24.83
N LEU A 567 -31.27 0.39 -23.54
CA LEU A 567 -30.32 0.72 -22.47
C LEU A 567 -29.17 -0.30 -22.39
N LYS A 568 -29.46 -1.60 -22.56
CA LYS A 568 -28.44 -2.66 -22.58
C LYS A 568 -27.48 -2.50 -23.76
N ASP A 569 -27.99 -2.14 -24.93
CA ASP A 569 -27.18 -1.93 -26.14
C ASP A 569 -26.26 -0.71 -25.99
N ILE A 570 -26.77 0.39 -25.42
CA ILE A 570 -25.96 1.60 -25.14
C ILE A 570 -24.84 1.27 -24.13
N ILE A 571 -25.15 0.56 -23.05
CA ILE A 571 -24.14 0.15 -22.05
C ILE A 571 -23.07 -0.75 -22.68
N ALA A 572 -23.46 -1.67 -23.57
CA ALA A 572 -22.51 -2.53 -24.28
C ALA A 572 -21.58 -1.72 -25.19
N ASN A 573 -22.11 -0.71 -25.88
CA ASN A 573 -21.32 0.16 -26.75
C ASN A 573 -20.36 1.09 -25.98
N ILE A 574 -20.79 1.63 -24.82
CA ILE A 574 -19.92 2.40 -23.93
C ILE A 574 -18.74 1.54 -23.43
N LYS A 575 -19.01 0.32 -22.97
CA LYS A 575 -17.95 -0.61 -22.51
C LYS A 575 -16.96 -1.01 -23.60
N LYS A 576 -17.42 -1.03 -24.86
CA LYS A 576 -16.56 -1.33 -26.01
C LYS A 576 -15.63 -0.16 -26.36
N LEU A 577 -16.09 1.07 -26.19
CA LEU A 577 -15.34 2.30 -26.51
C LEU A 577 -14.44 2.79 -25.35
N ASP A 578 -14.78 2.49 -24.10
CA ASP A 578 -13.97 2.77 -22.91
C ASP A 578 -13.73 1.50 -22.06
N PRO A 579 -12.93 0.53 -22.56
CA PRO A 579 -12.74 -0.76 -21.89
C PRO A 579 -11.92 -0.65 -20.58
N THR A 580 -11.20 0.45 -20.38
CA THR A 580 -10.35 0.70 -19.20
C THR A 580 -11.00 1.62 -18.17
N GLY A 581 -12.12 2.26 -18.51
CA GLY A 581 -12.82 3.20 -17.65
C GLY A 581 -12.08 4.52 -17.41
N ILE A 582 -10.99 4.79 -18.16
CA ILE A 582 -10.11 5.93 -17.91
C ILE A 582 -10.80 7.25 -18.32
N ILE A 583 -11.61 7.24 -19.38
CA ILE A 583 -12.38 8.42 -19.81
C ILE A 583 -13.58 8.61 -18.86
N SER A 584 -14.15 7.52 -18.33
CA SER A 584 -15.22 7.58 -17.32
C SER A 584 -14.79 8.14 -15.96
N ASN A 585 -13.49 8.16 -15.63
CA ASN A 585 -13.01 8.61 -14.32
C ASN A 585 -13.17 10.13 -14.06
N SER A 586 -13.23 10.98 -15.08
CA SER A 586 -13.58 12.40 -14.92
C SER A 586 -15.10 12.63 -14.79
N PHE A 587 -15.92 11.62 -15.08
CA PHE A 587 -17.39 11.65 -15.01
C PHE A 587 -17.98 10.72 -13.93
N ASN A 588 -17.13 10.00 -13.18
CA ASN A 588 -17.51 8.89 -12.29
C ASN A 588 -18.24 9.30 -10.99
N GLU A 589 -18.27 10.58 -10.64
CA GLU A 589 -19.07 11.06 -9.52
C GLU A 589 -20.58 10.94 -9.77
N ASN A 590 -21.02 10.98 -11.04
CA ASN A 590 -22.43 10.79 -11.39
C ASN A 590 -22.79 9.32 -11.59
N PHE A 591 -21.91 8.51 -12.21
CA PHE A 591 -22.21 7.12 -12.59
C PHE A 591 -22.32 6.18 -11.38
N SER A 592 -21.47 6.37 -10.37
CA SER A 592 -21.55 5.63 -9.10
C SER A 592 -22.83 5.97 -8.30
N SER A 593 -23.24 7.24 -8.32
CA SER A 593 -24.52 7.68 -7.73
C SER A 593 -25.73 7.11 -8.48
N ILE A 594 -25.65 6.94 -9.81
CA ILE A 594 -26.71 6.42 -10.66
C ILE A 594 -26.81 4.90 -10.56
N ASN A 595 -25.70 4.18 -10.47
CA ASN A 595 -25.70 2.72 -10.30
C ASN A 595 -26.22 2.31 -8.91
N GLY A 596 -25.89 3.10 -7.88
CA GLY A 596 -26.51 2.99 -6.55
C GLY A 596 -28.02 3.30 -6.59
N LYS A 597 -28.43 4.41 -7.23
CA LYS A 597 -29.85 4.77 -7.39
C LYS A 597 -30.63 3.79 -8.27
N TYR A 598 -30.00 3.14 -9.24
CA TYR A 598 -30.61 2.17 -10.15
C TYR A 598 -30.95 0.87 -9.43
N ASN A 599 -29.99 0.30 -8.69
CA ASN A 599 -30.23 -0.90 -7.89
C ASN A 599 -31.26 -0.63 -6.79
N VAL A 600 -31.15 0.51 -6.10
CA VAL A 600 -32.13 0.94 -5.10
C VAL A 600 -33.51 1.17 -5.71
N ARG A 601 -33.63 1.72 -6.93
CA ARG A 601 -34.93 2.00 -7.56
C ARG A 601 -35.60 0.75 -8.13
N VAL A 602 -34.84 -0.22 -8.65
CA VAL A 602 -35.37 -1.53 -9.06
C VAL A 602 -35.85 -2.33 -7.84
N GLU A 603 -35.12 -2.26 -6.73
CA GLU A 603 -35.51 -2.87 -5.46
C GLU A 603 -36.72 -2.16 -4.83
N LEU A 604 -36.77 -0.82 -4.87
CA LEU A 604 -37.92 -0.02 -4.45
C LEU A 604 -39.17 -0.30 -5.30
N LEU A 605 -39.06 -0.41 -6.63
CA LEU A 605 -40.20 -0.73 -7.50
C LEU A 605 -40.74 -2.15 -7.24
N ASN A 606 -39.86 -3.12 -7.02
CA ASN A 606 -40.28 -4.46 -6.63
C ASN A 606 -40.92 -4.48 -5.23
N ASN A 607 -40.45 -3.63 -4.32
CA ASN A 607 -41.01 -3.48 -2.99
C ASN A 607 -42.33 -2.68 -2.98
N GLU A 608 -42.50 -1.67 -3.83
CA GLU A 608 -43.74 -0.90 -3.99
C GLU A 608 -44.88 -1.75 -4.57
N LEU A 609 -44.56 -2.60 -5.55
CA LEU A 609 -45.51 -3.58 -6.10
C LEU A 609 -45.96 -4.58 -5.02
N LYS A 610 -45.02 -5.09 -4.21
CA LYS A 610 -45.33 -5.97 -3.05
C LYS A 610 -46.10 -5.25 -1.95
N LEU A 611 -45.77 -3.99 -1.66
CA LEU A 611 -46.39 -3.18 -0.61
C LEU A 611 -47.84 -2.84 -0.98
N THR A 612 -48.13 -2.60 -2.26
CA THR A 612 -49.49 -2.35 -2.75
C THR A 612 -50.38 -3.57 -2.55
N ASP A 613 -49.88 -4.77 -2.90
CA ASP A 613 -50.57 -6.03 -2.66
C ASP A 613 -50.75 -6.34 -1.16
N LEU A 614 -49.73 -6.10 -0.34
CA LEU A 614 -49.81 -6.27 1.11
C LEU A 614 -50.79 -5.31 1.77
N THR A 615 -50.82 -4.04 1.33
CA THR A 615 -51.74 -3.02 1.85
C THR A 615 -53.19 -3.37 1.54
N GLN A 616 -53.46 -3.86 0.33
CA GLN A 616 -54.80 -4.34 -0.04
C GLN A 616 -55.22 -5.54 0.82
N LYS A 617 -54.35 -6.52 1.04
CA LYS A 617 -54.63 -7.69 1.90
C LYS A 617 -54.81 -7.32 3.36
N TYR A 618 -54.09 -6.31 3.84
CA TYR A 618 -54.25 -5.77 5.19
C TYR A 618 -55.60 -5.07 5.37
N ASN A 619 -56.05 -4.29 4.39
CA ASN A 619 -57.37 -3.67 4.40
C ASN A 619 -58.50 -4.73 4.35
N ASP A 620 -58.29 -5.82 3.62
CA ASP A 620 -59.21 -6.97 3.61
C ASP A 620 -59.30 -7.62 5.02
N ILE A 621 -58.18 -7.75 5.75
CA ILE A 621 -58.15 -8.23 7.15
C ILE A 621 -58.93 -7.30 8.08
N ASN A 622 -58.66 -6.00 8.04
CA ASN A 622 -59.33 -5.02 8.91
C ASN A 622 -60.85 -4.99 8.67
N THR A 623 -61.27 -5.15 7.41
CA THR A 623 -62.70 -5.26 7.06
C THR A 623 -63.33 -6.55 7.61
N LEU A 624 -62.56 -7.65 7.70
CA LEU A 624 -63.03 -8.92 8.26
C LEU A 624 -63.13 -8.88 9.79
N ILE A 625 -62.18 -8.24 10.48
CA ILE A 625 -62.12 -8.16 11.96
C ILE A 625 -63.28 -7.35 12.54
N HIS A 626 -63.82 -6.38 11.80
CA HIS A 626 -64.98 -5.59 12.23
C HIS A 626 -66.33 -6.30 12.09
N LYS A 627 -66.37 -7.54 11.59
CA LYS A 627 -67.59 -8.38 11.58
C LYS A 627 -67.63 -9.28 12.82
N ILE A 628 -68.80 -9.42 13.43
CA ILE A 628 -69.03 -10.26 14.62
C ILE A 628 -68.51 -11.68 14.34
N PRO A 629 -67.63 -12.26 15.19
CA PRO A 629 -66.90 -13.47 14.84
C PRO A 629 -67.84 -14.68 14.77
N THR A 630 -67.97 -15.23 13.57
CA THR A 630 -68.56 -16.55 13.31
C THR A 630 -67.44 -17.53 12.94
N ALA A 631 -67.67 -18.83 13.10
CA ALA A 631 -66.68 -19.85 12.72
C ALA A 631 -66.23 -19.74 11.24
N SER A 632 -67.10 -19.22 10.37
CA SER A 632 -66.80 -18.94 8.96
C SER A 632 -65.73 -17.85 8.76
N ILE A 633 -65.72 -16.82 9.62
CA ILE A 633 -64.78 -15.68 9.55
C ILE A 633 -63.37 -16.14 9.96
N LEU A 634 -63.28 -17.11 10.87
CA LEU A 634 -62.00 -17.66 11.32
C LEU A 634 -61.27 -18.43 10.21
N ASP A 635 -62.01 -19.13 9.35
CA ASP A 635 -61.44 -19.86 8.21
C ASP A 635 -61.06 -18.94 7.04
N GLU A 636 -61.79 -17.84 6.83
CA GLU A 636 -61.38 -16.79 5.89
C GLU A 636 -60.12 -16.05 6.38
N LEU A 637 -60.02 -15.72 7.67
CA LEU A 637 -58.80 -15.14 8.25
C LEU A 637 -57.59 -16.06 8.07
N LYS A 638 -57.73 -17.37 8.27
CA LYS A 638 -56.64 -18.34 8.02
C LYS A 638 -56.21 -18.38 6.56
N LYS A 639 -57.15 -18.36 5.61
CA LYS A 639 -56.84 -18.32 4.17
C LYS A 639 -56.11 -17.02 3.79
N LEU A 640 -56.53 -15.89 4.35
CA LEU A 640 -55.95 -14.58 4.07
C LEU A 640 -54.52 -14.46 4.66
N ILE A 641 -54.31 -14.96 5.89
CA ILE A 641 -52.99 -15.02 6.53
C ILE A 641 -52.03 -15.92 5.73
N ASN A 642 -52.49 -17.05 5.20
CA ASN A 642 -51.66 -17.91 4.35
C ASN A 642 -51.32 -17.26 3.01
N SER A 643 -52.21 -16.43 2.45
CA SER A 643 -51.91 -15.67 1.23
C SER A 643 -50.84 -14.60 1.44
N ILE A 644 -50.81 -13.95 2.61
CA ILE A 644 -49.78 -12.97 2.98
C ILE A 644 -48.41 -13.64 3.12
N LYS A 645 -48.35 -14.85 3.72
CA LYS A 645 -47.12 -15.65 3.82
C LYS A 645 -46.54 -16.08 2.47
N ASN A 646 -47.35 -16.15 1.41
CA ASN A 646 -46.86 -16.46 0.07
C ASN A 646 -46.29 -15.22 -0.64
N ILE A 647 -46.73 -14.01 -0.26
CA ILE A 647 -46.27 -12.73 -0.84
C ILE A 647 -44.99 -12.25 -0.15
N ASP A 648 -44.87 -12.48 1.17
CA ASP A 648 -43.70 -12.14 1.99
C ASP A 648 -43.29 -13.33 2.88
N PRO A 649 -42.70 -14.40 2.31
CA PRO A 649 -42.38 -15.63 3.03
C PRO A 649 -41.34 -15.45 4.14
N ASP A 650 -40.52 -14.41 4.04
CA ASP A 650 -39.42 -14.12 4.96
C ASP A 650 -39.74 -12.95 5.92
N GLY A 651 -40.92 -12.31 5.81
CA GLY A 651 -41.44 -11.28 6.72
C GLY A 651 -40.85 -9.88 6.56
N THR A 652 -39.88 -9.71 5.66
CA THR A 652 -39.05 -8.51 5.51
C THR A 652 -39.80 -7.24 5.06
N VAL A 653 -40.93 -7.36 4.37
CA VAL A 653 -41.72 -6.19 3.91
C VAL A 653 -42.79 -5.83 4.95
N SER A 654 -43.34 -6.84 5.64
CA SER A 654 -44.38 -6.67 6.66
C SER A 654 -43.91 -5.96 7.94
N GLU A 655 -42.63 -6.04 8.30
CA GLU A 655 -42.07 -5.36 9.50
C GLU A 655 -42.07 -3.82 9.39
N ASN A 656 -42.20 -3.26 8.18
CA ASN A 656 -42.19 -1.81 7.95
C ASN A 656 -43.59 -1.17 7.92
N ILE A 657 -44.66 -1.95 8.11
CA ILE A 657 -46.03 -1.42 8.24
C ILE A 657 -46.25 -1.03 9.71
N THR A 658 -46.05 0.25 10.04
CA THR A 658 -46.30 0.78 11.39
C THR A 658 -47.79 0.85 11.68
N CYS A 659 -48.30 -0.05 12.54
CA CYS A 659 -49.65 0.04 13.08
C CYS A 659 -49.66 0.92 14.34
N GLN A 660 -50.40 2.03 14.32
CA GLN A 660 -50.62 2.91 15.49
C GLN A 660 -51.73 2.40 16.44
N HIS A 661 -51.89 1.08 16.59
CA HIS A 661 -52.91 0.53 17.50
C HIS A 661 -52.27 -0.40 18.54
N PRO A 662 -52.40 -0.14 19.85
CA PRO A 662 -51.67 -0.83 20.92
C PRO A 662 -52.17 -2.26 21.22
N ALA A 663 -52.78 -2.94 20.25
CA ALA A 663 -53.56 -4.17 20.47
C ALA A 663 -52.94 -5.45 19.88
N PHE A 664 -51.62 -5.47 19.61
CA PHE A 664 -50.96 -6.69 19.16
C PHE A 664 -49.59 -6.86 19.81
N ASN A 665 -49.60 -7.33 21.06
CA ASN A 665 -48.63 -8.28 21.56
C ASN A 665 -49.41 -9.33 22.36
N THR A 666 -49.16 -10.60 22.02
CA THR A 666 -49.59 -11.88 22.64
C THR A 666 -50.87 -11.92 23.50
N LEU A 667 -51.75 -12.90 23.20
CA LEU A 667 -53.01 -13.17 23.91
C LEU A 667 -52.88 -13.30 25.44
N ASP A 668 -51.69 -13.60 25.97
CA ASP A 668 -51.40 -13.67 27.42
C ASP A 668 -51.36 -12.29 28.12
N ASP A 669 -51.03 -11.22 27.40
CA ASP A 669 -50.90 -9.87 27.98
C ASP A 669 -52.25 -9.20 28.26
N ILE A 670 -53.30 -9.62 27.55
CA ILE A 670 -54.67 -9.14 27.76
C ILE A 670 -55.23 -9.65 29.11
N TYR A 671 -54.81 -10.83 29.55
CA TYR A 671 -55.27 -11.44 30.80
C TYR A 671 -54.60 -10.83 32.04
N GLN A 672 -53.30 -10.49 31.96
CA GLN A 672 -52.54 -9.97 33.11
C GLN A 672 -52.77 -8.47 33.38
N ASN A 673 -53.03 -7.68 32.34
CA ASN A 673 -53.21 -6.23 32.49
C ASN A 673 -54.55 -5.84 33.15
N GLN A 674 -55.61 -6.66 33.00
CA GLN A 674 -56.89 -6.38 33.67
C GLN A 674 -56.90 -6.79 35.16
N LEU A 675 -56.02 -7.70 35.58
CA LEU A 675 -55.93 -8.15 36.98
C LEU A 675 -55.14 -7.18 37.87
N SER A 676 -54.26 -6.38 37.26
CA SER A 676 -53.37 -5.42 37.92
C SER A 676 -54.08 -4.08 38.24
N ALA A 677 -55.07 -3.70 37.42
CA ALA A 677 -55.83 -2.46 37.58
C ALA A 677 -56.88 -2.50 38.72
N LEU A 678 -57.14 -3.68 39.30
CA LEU A 678 -58.17 -3.88 40.34
C LEU A 678 -57.64 -3.88 41.78
N LYS A 679 -56.35 -3.63 42.01
CA LYS A 679 -55.74 -3.75 43.36
C LYS A 679 -55.19 -2.46 43.99
N GLN A 680 -55.40 -1.29 43.40
CA GLN A 680 -54.90 -0.05 43.99
C GLN A 680 -55.90 1.11 43.92
N SER A 681 -56.80 1.18 44.90
CA SER A 681 -57.44 2.44 45.29
C SER A 681 -57.87 2.39 46.76
N ASN A 682 -57.14 3.10 47.63
CA ASN A 682 -57.67 3.80 48.80
C ASN A 682 -56.53 4.50 49.54
N TYR A 683 -56.48 5.84 49.46
CA TYR A 683 -56.33 6.75 50.61
C TYR A 683 -56.38 8.18 50.07
N THR A 684 -57.42 8.92 50.44
CA THR A 684 -57.56 10.35 50.16
C THR A 684 -57.73 11.06 51.49
N ILE A 685 -56.84 12.02 51.78
CA ILE A 685 -57.10 13.36 52.34
C ILE A 685 -55.72 13.96 52.67
N GLY A 686 -55.40 15.09 52.02
CA GLY A 686 -54.11 15.80 52.09
C GLY A 686 -53.49 16.13 50.72
N LYS A 687 -53.91 15.41 49.66
CA LYS A 687 -53.25 15.42 48.35
C LYS A 687 -53.31 16.75 47.59
N LYS A 688 -54.39 17.53 47.69
CA LYS A 688 -54.62 18.66 46.77
C LYS A 688 -53.65 19.84 46.91
N ASN A 689 -53.19 20.15 48.12
CA ASN A 689 -52.23 21.25 48.31
C ASN A 689 -50.78 20.80 48.06
N ILE A 690 -50.46 19.55 48.39
CA ILE A 690 -49.14 18.97 48.14
C ILE A 690 -48.96 18.65 46.65
N GLU A 691 -49.98 18.16 45.93
CA GLU A 691 -49.93 17.97 44.47
C GLU A 691 -49.73 19.28 43.73
N LYS A 692 -50.28 20.40 44.22
CA LYS A 692 -50.07 21.70 43.57
C LYS A 692 -48.61 22.15 43.71
N ILE A 693 -48.06 22.10 44.93
CA ILE A 693 -46.66 22.47 45.19
C ILE A 693 -45.70 21.51 44.46
N TYR A 694 -45.99 20.21 44.46
CA TYR A 694 -45.23 19.19 43.74
C TYR A 694 -45.27 19.43 42.23
N ASN A 695 -46.44 19.68 41.65
CA ASN A 695 -46.58 19.96 40.22
C ASN A 695 -45.93 21.28 39.80
N ASP A 696 -45.89 22.28 40.68
CA ASP A 696 -45.22 23.55 40.41
C ASP A 696 -43.68 23.41 40.47
N ILE A 697 -43.13 22.63 41.42
CA ILE A 697 -41.71 22.29 41.48
C ILE A 697 -41.30 21.38 40.32
N ASP A 698 -42.09 20.35 40.02
CA ASP A 698 -41.84 19.41 38.92
C ASP A 698 -41.94 20.10 37.55
N LYS A 699 -42.86 21.07 37.38
CA LYS A 699 -42.86 21.96 36.20
C LYS A 699 -41.59 22.79 36.10
N LEU A 700 -41.15 23.42 37.18
CA LEU A 700 -39.94 24.26 37.18
C LEU A 700 -38.66 23.43 36.91
N ILE A 701 -38.59 22.19 37.40
CA ILE A 701 -37.46 21.28 37.15
C ILE A 701 -37.48 20.72 35.72
N LYS A 702 -38.66 20.49 35.14
CA LYS A 702 -38.83 19.96 33.77
C LYS A 702 -38.67 21.01 32.68
N LEU A 703 -38.81 22.29 32.99
CA LEU A 703 -38.50 23.38 32.06
C LEU A 703 -36.99 23.56 31.95
N THR A 704 -36.48 23.91 30.76
CA THR A 704 -35.06 24.25 30.59
C THR A 704 -34.74 25.43 31.50
N PRO A 705 -33.82 25.30 32.47
CA PRO A 705 -33.64 26.31 33.48
C PRO A 705 -33.33 27.69 32.87
N VAL A 706 -34.08 28.73 33.25
CA VAL A 706 -33.82 30.11 32.82
C VAL A 706 -33.48 30.96 34.03
N GLN A 707 -32.44 31.81 33.91
CA GLN A 707 -31.88 32.55 35.05
C GLN A 707 -32.87 33.50 35.74
N SER A 708 -33.94 33.92 35.05
CA SER A 708 -35.02 34.75 35.57
C SER A 708 -35.91 34.04 36.60
N GLU A 709 -35.88 32.71 36.69
CA GLU A 709 -36.77 31.92 37.57
C GLU A 709 -36.14 31.59 38.93
N LEU A 710 -34.83 31.86 39.08
CA LEU A 710 -34.06 31.60 40.30
C LEU A 710 -34.65 32.31 41.55
N PRO A 711 -35.09 33.59 41.48
CA PRO A 711 -35.74 34.26 42.61
C PRO A 711 -37.08 33.63 42.99
N THR A 712 -37.85 33.17 42.01
CA THR A 712 -39.16 32.52 42.23
C THR A 712 -38.99 31.16 42.90
N LEU A 713 -38.01 30.35 42.45
CA LEU A 713 -37.67 29.08 43.09
C LEU A 713 -37.20 29.28 44.54
N LYS A 714 -36.39 30.31 44.79
CA LYS A 714 -35.93 30.67 46.13
C LYS A 714 -37.08 31.13 47.05
N SER A 715 -38.04 31.89 46.51
CA SER A 715 -39.25 32.29 47.24
C SER A 715 -40.10 31.07 47.60
N LEU A 716 -40.33 30.17 46.64
CA LEU A 716 -41.13 28.96 46.83
C LEU A 716 -40.52 28.01 47.88
N ILE A 717 -39.19 27.87 47.85
CA ILE A 717 -38.43 27.11 48.86
C ILE A 717 -38.59 27.70 50.26
N ASN A 718 -38.56 29.03 50.39
CA ASN A 718 -38.77 29.70 51.67
C ASN A 718 -40.22 29.55 52.16
N ASP A 719 -41.20 29.60 51.27
CA ASP A 719 -42.61 29.37 51.61
C ASP A 719 -42.85 27.95 52.13
N ILE A 720 -42.17 26.95 51.55
CA ILE A 720 -42.22 25.55 52.02
C ILE A 720 -41.56 25.41 53.39
N LYS A 721 -40.38 26.04 53.60
CA LYS A 721 -39.70 26.06 54.91
C LYS A 721 -40.58 26.69 56.00
N ASN A 722 -41.35 27.71 55.65
CA ASN A 722 -42.26 28.39 56.59
C ASN A 722 -43.54 27.59 56.88
N GLN A 723 -44.04 26.81 55.93
CA GLN A 723 -45.26 26.00 56.07
C GLN A 723 -45.00 24.60 56.66
N ASP A 724 -43.75 24.13 56.63
CA ASP A 724 -43.33 22.84 57.21
C ASP A 724 -42.17 23.02 58.22
N PRO A 725 -42.40 23.70 59.36
CA PRO A 725 -41.35 24.03 60.32
C PRO A 725 -40.74 22.80 61.01
N ASN A 726 -41.41 21.64 60.96
CA ASN A 726 -40.94 20.39 61.54
C ASN A 726 -40.28 19.44 60.51
N GLY A 727 -40.37 19.75 59.21
CA GLY A 727 -39.68 19.03 58.13
C GLY A 727 -40.31 17.71 57.67
N ASP A 728 -41.59 17.47 57.99
CA ASP A 728 -42.27 16.20 57.68
C ASP A 728 -42.71 16.11 56.21
N ILE A 729 -43.09 17.25 55.60
CA ILE A 729 -43.40 17.34 54.16
C ILE A 729 -42.10 17.23 53.36
N TYR A 730 -41.03 17.87 53.83
CA TYR A 730 -39.70 17.78 53.21
C TYR A 730 -39.16 16.34 53.20
N LYS A 731 -39.31 15.59 54.30
CA LYS A 731 -38.87 14.18 54.40
C LYS A 731 -39.56 13.28 53.38
N THR A 732 -40.81 13.58 53.04
CA THR A 732 -41.57 12.82 52.04
C THR A 732 -41.09 13.18 50.63
N LEU A 733 -40.84 14.47 50.36
CA LEU A 733 -40.28 14.96 49.08
C LEU A 733 -38.83 14.50 48.84
N SER A 734 -37.99 14.42 49.88
CA SER A 734 -36.59 14.01 49.75
C SER A 734 -36.42 12.54 49.39
N ILE A 735 -37.34 11.68 49.85
CA ILE A 735 -37.38 10.25 49.49
C ILE A 735 -37.70 10.07 48.01
N ASP A 736 -38.65 10.84 47.47
CA ASP A 736 -39.05 10.72 46.07
C ASP A 736 -38.08 11.41 45.09
N LEU A 737 -37.45 12.52 45.50
CA LEU A 737 -36.58 13.33 44.62
C LEU A 737 -35.07 13.12 44.84
N LYS A 738 -34.67 12.32 45.84
CA LYS A 738 -33.26 11.98 46.16
C LYS A 738 -32.34 13.16 46.46
N PHE A 739 -32.84 14.22 47.10
CA PHE A 739 -32.02 15.34 47.58
C PHE A 739 -31.88 15.32 49.12
N ASN A 740 -30.71 15.64 49.66
CA ASN A 740 -30.44 15.53 51.09
C ASN A 740 -30.85 16.77 51.90
N SER A 741 -30.91 17.94 51.25
CA SER A 741 -31.49 19.17 51.80
C SER A 741 -32.33 19.93 50.75
N ILE A 742 -33.24 20.81 51.18
CA ILE A 742 -33.96 21.73 50.27
C ILE A 742 -32.99 22.70 49.58
N ASP A 743 -31.88 23.06 50.24
CA ASP A 743 -30.87 23.97 49.68
C ASP A 743 -30.01 23.26 48.61
N ASP A 744 -29.98 21.92 48.60
CA ASP A 744 -29.37 21.12 47.53
C ASP A 744 -30.13 21.27 46.20
N ILE A 745 -31.46 21.46 46.24
CA ILE A 745 -32.28 21.64 45.03
C ILE A 745 -31.91 22.95 44.33
N TYR A 746 -31.78 24.03 45.08
CA TYR A 746 -31.36 25.33 44.54
C TYR A 746 -29.92 25.26 43.99
N THR A 747 -29.03 24.60 44.72
CA THR A 747 -27.63 24.41 44.32
C THR A 747 -27.51 23.59 43.04
N GLN A 748 -28.26 22.49 42.91
CA GLN A 748 -28.30 21.66 41.72
C GLN A 748 -28.94 22.36 40.52
N TYR A 749 -29.98 23.19 40.74
CA TYR A 749 -30.57 24.00 39.67
C TYR A 749 -29.58 25.06 39.14
N ALA A 750 -28.81 25.71 40.03
CA ALA A 750 -27.76 26.65 39.65
C ALA A 750 -26.57 25.98 38.94
N ILE A 751 -26.17 24.77 39.37
CA ILE A 751 -25.16 23.94 38.69
C ILE A 751 -25.65 23.53 37.31
N THR A 752 -26.92 23.14 37.17
CA THR A 752 -27.52 22.74 35.90
C THR A 752 -27.61 23.92 34.92
N LEU A 753 -27.95 25.12 35.38
CA LEU A 753 -27.91 26.36 34.57
C LEU A 753 -26.52 26.64 34.00
N LYS A 754 -25.48 26.56 34.84
CA LYS A 754 -24.09 26.74 34.42
C LYS A 754 -23.65 25.63 33.45
N SER A 755 -24.02 24.38 33.73
CA SER A 755 -23.75 23.23 32.88
C SER A 755 -24.39 23.36 31.49
N ASN A 756 -25.66 23.77 31.41
CA ASN A 756 -26.37 23.97 30.14
C ASN A 756 -25.75 25.09 29.30
N ARG A 757 -25.31 26.19 29.93
CA ARG A 757 -24.62 27.27 29.22
C ARG A 757 -23.26 26.82 28.68
N ILE A 758 -22.55 25.97 29.42
CA ILE A 758 -21.28 25.36 28.98
C ILE A 758 -21.53 24.36 27.85
N GLN A 759 -22.60 23.54 27.93
CA GLN A 759 -22.99 22.63 26.85
C GLN A 759 -23.40 23.38 25.57
N GLN A 760 -24.06 24.53 25.70
CA GLN A 760 -24.36 25.39 24.55
C GLN A 760 -23.09 25.93 23.90
N LEU A 761 -22.13 26.42 24.69
CA LEU A 761 -20.83 26.86 24.18
C LEU A 761 -20.02 25.71 23.56
N TYR A 762 -20.18 24.49 24.06
CA TYR A 762 -19.61 23.27 23.48
C TYR A 762 -20.29 22.89 22.15
N SER A 763 -21.61 23.06 22.05
CA SER A 763 -22.36 22.87 20.80
C SER A 763 -21.96 23.92 19.75
N ASP A 764 -21.84 25.19 20.15
CA ASP A 764 -21.37 26.28 19.28
C ASP A 764 -19.95 26.00 18.78
N PHE A 765 -19.10 25.41 19.63
CA PHE A 765 -17.75 24.95 19.26
C PHE A 765 -17.75 23.75 18.30
N ASN A 766 -18.64 22.77 18.49
CA ASN A 766 -18.75 21.63 17.56
C ASN A 766 -19.26 22.08 16.19
N ASN A 767 -20.21 23.01 16.16
CA ASN A 767 -20.67 23.64 14.92
C ASN A 767 -19.54 24.42 14.24
N PHE A 768 -18.73 25.15 15.02
CA PHE A 768 -17.52 25.82 14.55
C PHE A 768 -16.50 24.83 13.93
N CYS A 769 -16.35 23.63 14.50
CA CYS A 769 -15.44 22.61 13.97
C CYS A 769 -15.83 22.06 12.59
N LEU A 770 -17.06 22.34 12.13
CA LEU A 770 -17.62 21.92 10.84
C LEU A 770 -17.56 23.02 9.77
N GLU A 771 -17.24 24.28 10.13
CA GLU A 771 -17.13 25.40 9.19
C GLU A 771 -15.71 25.56 8.60
N THR A 772 -15.61 26.19 7.43
CA THR A 772 -14.33 26.54 6.78
C THR A 772 -13.55 27.53 7.64
N ILE A 773 -12.27 27.24 7.90
CA ILE A 773 -11.42 28.06 8.78
C ILE A 773 -11.06 29.38 8.07
N THR A 774 -11.50 30.50 8.63
CA THR A 774 -11.13 31.86 8.24
C THR A 774 -10.49 32.61 9.41
N ALA A 775 -9.76 33.70 9.14
CA ALA A 775 -9.14 34.53 10.18
C ALA A 775 -10.17 35.12 11.18
N ASP A 776 -11.34 35.53 10.68
CA ASP A 776 -12.44 36.05 11.50
C ASP A 776 -13.03 35.00 12.44
N ASN A 777 -13.11 33.75 11.96
CA ASN A 777 -13.63 32.63 12.74
C ASN A 777 -12.67 32.26 13.89
N LEU A 778 -11.35 32.35 13.68
CA LEU A 778 -10.35 32.18 14.74
C LEU A 778 -10.49 33.22 15.86
N SER A 779 -10.70 34.49 15.51
CA SER A 779 -10.87 35.58 16.50
C SER A 779 -12.15 35.43 17.34
N LYS A 780 -13.26 34.97 16.73
CA LYS A 780 -14.51 34.66 17.47
C LYS A 780 -14.31 33.53 18.49
N LEU A 781 -13.52 32.52 18.13
CA LEU A 781 -13.22 31.40 19.01
C LEU A 781 -12.38 31.83 20.24
N GLU A 782 -11.35 32.65 20.03
CA GLU A 782 -10.54 33.20 21.14
C GLU A 782 -11.38 34.03 22.13
N ASN A 783 -12.34 34.80 21.62
CA ASN A 783 -13.27 35.56 22.44
C ASN A 783 -14.19 34.66 23.28
N ASN A 784 -14.69 33.56 22.70
CA ASN A 784 -15.53 32.59 23.42
C ASN A 784 -14.76 31.85 24.51
N ILE A 785 -13.51 31.42 24.24
CA ILE A 785 -12.63 30.80 25.23
C ILE A 785 -12.34 31.77 26.39
N THR A 786 -12.07 33.03 26.08
CA THR A 786 -11.85 34.09 27.07
C THR A 786 -13.10 34.34 27.92
N HIS A 787 -14.29 34.26 27.32
CA HIS A 787 -15.56 34.42 28.03
C HIS A 787 -15.85 33.25 28.99
N ILE A 788 -15.54 32.01 28.59
CA ILE A 788 -15.65 30.82 29.45
C ILE A 788 -14.73 30.94 30.67
N ARG A 789 -13.48 31.38 30.48
CA ARG A 789 -12.51 31.59 31.58
C ARG A 789 -12.96 32.64 32.61
N ARG A 790 -13.83 33.59 32.21
CA ARG A 790 -14.37 34.60 33.14
C ARG A 790 -15.56 34.11 33.97
N LEU A 791 -16.24 33.04 33.54
CA LEU A 791 -17.43 32.52 34.21
C LEU A 791 -17.13 31.55 35.37
N ASP A 792 -15.87 31.09 35.49
CA ASP A 792 -15.38 30.28 36.61
C ASP A 792 -14.03 30.80 37.15
N PRO A 793 -14.01 31.99 37.77
CA PRO A 793 -12.76 32.65 38.17
C PRO A 793 -12.08 32.02 39.40
N LEU A 794 -12.72 31.07 40.08
CA LEU A 794 -12.23 30.44 41.32
C LEU A 794 -11.94 28.93 41.18
N GLY A 795 -12.34 28.29 40.08
CA GLY A 795 -12.02 26.87 39.80
C GLY A 795 -12.86 25.84 40.57
N ASP A 796 -13.96 26.26 41.20
CA ASP A 796 -14.81 25.35 41.98
C ASP A 796 -15.63 24.40 41.08
N VAL A 797 -15.92 24.80 39.83
CA VAL A 797 -16.59 23.93 38.84
C VAL A 797 -15.57 23.12 38.04
N SER A 798 -14.35 23.65 37.85
CA SER A 798 -13.26 22.97 37.13
C SER A 798 -12.77 21.69 37.81
N ALA A 799 -12.76 21.65 39.15
CA ALA A 799 -12.31 20.51 39.94
C ALA A 799 -13.23 19.28 39.84
N THR A 800 -14.54 19.46 39.68
CA THR A 800 -15.49 18.34 39.62
C THR A 800 -15.61 17.72 38.22
N LEU A 801 -15.23 18.45 37.17
CA LEU A 801 -15.45 18.07 35.76
C LEU A 801 -14.16 17.92 34.94
N ASN A 802 -12.97 18.02 35.57
CA ASN A 802 -11.66 17.84 34.95
C ASN A 802 -11.43 18.76 33.72
N PHE A 803 -11.81 20.02 33.85
CA PHE A 803 -11.75 20.99 32.76
C PHE A 803 -10.33 21.37 32.33
N ASP A 804 -9.33 21.24 33.22
CA ASP A 804 -7.92 21.52 32.85
C ASP A 804 -7.39 20.53 31.81
N ALA A 805 -7.81 19.26 31.88
CA ALA A 805 -7.49 18.27 30.85
C ALA A 805 -8.19 18.60 29.52
N LEU A 806 -9.41 19.14 29.59
CA LEU A 806 -10.18 19.58 28.43
C LEU A 806 -9.52 20.80 27.77
N PHE A 807 -9.13 21.81 28.55
CA PHE A 807 -8.43 23.01 28.05
C PHE A 807 -7.07 22.68 27.46
N LYS A 808 -6.32 21.77 28.09
CA LYS A 808 -5.06 21.28 27.53
C LYS A 808 -5.28 20.54 26.20
N SER A 809 -6.33 19.71 26.12
CA SER A 809 -6.71 19.05 24.87
C SER A 809 -7.14 20.05 23.80
N PHE A 810 -7.78 21.16 24.18
CA PHE A 810 -8.15 22.23 23.24
C PHE A 810 -6.93 22.98 22.72
N ASP A 811 -6.00 23.37 23.59
CA ASP A 811 -4.76 24.03 23.18
C ASP A 811 -3.91 23.13 22.28
N ASP A 812 -3.81 21.83 22.60
CA ASP A 812 -3.11 20.84 21.77
C ASP A 812 -3.78 20.66 20.41
N MET A 813 -5.12 20.63 20.35
CA MET A 813 -5.88 20.54 19.10
C MET A 813 -5.74 21.81 18.24
N PHE A 814 -5.76 22.98 18.86
CA PHE A 814 -5.61 24.28 18.19
C PHE A 814 -4.22 24.42 17.56
N GLN A 815 -3.17 24.07 18.31
CA GLN A 815 -1.80 24.02 17.81
C GLN A 815 -1.68 23.02 16.65
N LYS A 816 -2.22 21.82 16.81
CA LYS A 816 -2.20 20.78 15.76
C LYS A 816 -2.91 21.23 14.48
N ARG A 817 -4.07 21.87 14.56
CA ARG A 817 -4.79 22.38 13.38
C ARG A 817 -4.07 23.55 12.72
N THR A 818 -3.48 24.45 13.49
CA THR A 818 -2.65 25.55 12.96
C THR A 818 -1.44 25.02 12.20
N THR A 819 -0.79 23.98 12.74
CA THR A 819 0.29 23.26 12.06
C THR A 819 -0.18 22.59 10.76
N LEU A 820 -1.34 21.91 10.77
CA LEU A 820 -1.89 21.27 9.57
C LEU A 820 -2.26 22.27 8.47
N PHE A 821 -2.81 23.43 8.84
CA PHE A 821 -3.09 24.52 7.89
C PHE A 821 -1.81 25.02 7.23
N LYS A 822 -0.76 25.31 8.01
CA LYS A 822 0.54 25.73 7.46
C LYS A 822 1.18 24.65 6.58
N ILE A 823 1.06 23.37 6.95
CA ILE A 823 1.52 22.24 6.12
C ILE A 823 0.75 22.17 4.79
N SER A 824 -0.57 22.40 4.80
CA SER A 824 -1.39 22.42 3.59
C SER A 824 -0.98 23.54 2.63
N GLU A 825 -0.73 24.74 3.15
CA GLU A 825 -0.26 25.88 2.33
C GLU A 825 1.16 25.65 1.80
N LEU A 826 2.05 25.08 2.61
CA LEU A 826 3.38 24.66 2.14
C LEU A 826 3.27 23.66 0.98
N LYS A 827 2.39 22.66 1.07
CA LYS A 827 2.18 21.68 -0.02
C LYS A 827 1.75 22.35 -1.33
N LYS A 828 0.86 23.35 -1.28
CA LYS A 828 0.43 24.09 -2.48
C LYS A 828 1.60 24.82 -3.13
N LEU A 829 2.42 25.52 -2.32
CA LEU A 829 3.61 26.22 -2.81
C LEU A 829 4.64 25.27 -3.44
N TYR A 830 4.81 24.07 -2.89
CA TYR A 830 5.68 23.05 -3.48
C TYR A 830 5.15 22.46 -4.79
N VAL A 831 3.83 22.28 -4.93
CA VAL A 831 3.21 21.89 -6.21
C VAL A 831 3.45 22.98 -7.26
N GLU A 832 3.31 24.24 -6.88
CA GLU A 832 3.57 25.36 -7.79
C GLU A 832 5.05 25.41 -8.24
N ILE A 833 6.01 25.08 -7.35
CA ILE A 833 7.42 24.91 -7.73
C ILE A 833 7.59 23.79 -8.77
N ALA A 834 6.95 22.64 -8.55
CA ALA A 834 7.05 21.50 -9.47
C ALA A 834 6.49 21.83 -10.86
N GLU A 835 5.33 22.51 -10.92
CA GLU A 835 4.73 22.96 -12.18
C GLU A 835 5.60 23.98 -12.94
N ILE A 836 6.27 24.88 -12.22
CA ILE A 836 7.20 25.84 -12.81
C ILE A 836 8.44 25.12 -13.39
N ILE A 837 8.93 24.10 -12.71
CA ILE A 837 10.08 23.29 -13.16
C ILE A 837 9.69 22.46 -14.39
N ASP A 838 8.52 21.80 -14.39
CA ASP A 838 8.08 20.93 -15.48
C ASP A 838 7.70 21.69 -16.76
N SER A 839 7.24 22.95 -16.63
CA SER A 839 6.82 23.77 -17.76
C SER A 839 7.93 24.58 -18.43
N SER A 840 9.13 24.65 -17.85
CA SER A 840 10.23 25.45 -18.40
C SER A 840 11.34 24.59 -19.01
N SER A 841 11.50 24.64 -20.33
CA SER A 841 12.65 24.03 -21.01
C SER A 841 13.94 24.83 -20.79
N GLU A 842 13.82 26.12 -20.46
CA GLU A 842 14.91 27.01 -20.00
C GLU A 842 14.36 28.01 -18.96
N PRO A 843 15.08 28.29 -17.85
CA PRO A 843 14.62 29.23 -16.84
C PRO A 843 14.73 30.67 -17.36
N THR A 844 13.59 31.29 -17.66
CA THR A 844 13.53 32.73 -17.99
C THR A 844 13.65 33.60 -16.73
N GLU A 845 13.96 34.89 -16.89
CA GLU A 845 13.96 35.86 -15.79
C GLU A 845 12.59 35.92 -15.08
N PHE A 846 11.50 35.71 -15.82
CA PHE A 846 10.15 35.59 -15.28
C PHE A 846 9.99 34.35 -14.38
N THR A 847 10.49 33.19 -14.83
CA THR A 847 10.51 31.94 -14.06
C THR A 847 11.27 32.12 -12.74
N LEU A 848 12.43 32.78 -12.79
CA LEU A 848 13.26 33.05 -11.61
C LEU A 848 12.58 34.00 -10.61
N ASN A 849 11.91 35.04 -11.08
CA ASN A 849 11.17 35.96 -10.22
C ASN A 849 9.94 35.29 -9.57
N LYS A 850 9.27 34.38 -10.29
CA LYS A 850 8.17 33.59 -9.74
C LYS A 850 8.65 32.65 -8.63
N LEU A 851 9.78 31.95 -8.83
CA LEU A 851 10.40 31.11 -7.81
C LEU A 851 10.82 31.91 -6.56
N LYS A 852 11.41 33.11 -6.73
CA LYS A 852 11.77 33.99 -5.61
C LYS A 852 10.56 34.38 -4.74
N ASN A 853 9.43 34.67 -5.37
CA ASN A 853 8.19 35.01 -4.65
C ASN A 853 7.61 33.82 -3.87
N ILE A 854 7.68 32.61 -4.44
CA ILE A 854 7.25 31.39 -3.77
C ILE A 854 8.17 31.07 -2.57
N ILE A 855 9.49 31.20 -2.73
CA ILE A 855 10.47 31.01 -1.64
C ILE A 855 10.25 32.02 -0.51
N SER A 856 9.92 33.27 -0.84
CA SER A 856 9.57 34.29 0.16
C SER A 856 8.31 33.88 0.95
N SER A 857 7.29 33.36 0.27
CA SER A 857 6.05 32.86 0.89
C SER A 857 6.29 31.65 1.80
N ILE A 858 7.18 30.73 1.41
CA ILE A 858 7.63 29.61 2.25
C ILE A 858 8.32 30.11 3.52
N LYS A 859 9.23 31.10 3.40
CA LYS A 859 9.91 31.72 4.55
C LYS A 859 8.94 32.42 5.51
N THR A 860 7.84 32.98 5.02
CA THR A 860 6.79 33.55 5.88
C THR A 860 5.99 32.46 6.63
N LEU A 861 5.75 31.31 5.98
CA LEU A 861 4.98 30.21 6.58
C LEU A 861 5.80 29.34 7.55
N ASP A 862 7.10 29.18 7.31
CA ASP A 862 8.03 28.39 8.13
C ASP A 862 9.37 29.12 8.36
N PRO A 863 9.37 30.25 9.09
CA PRO A 863 10.56 31.10 9.25
C PRO A 863 11.74 30.39 9.93
N ASN A 864 11.49 29.31 10.68
CA ASN A 864 12.50 28.55 11.42
C ASN A 864 12.83 27.19 10.79
N GLY A 865 12.23 26.84 9.65
CA GLY A 865 12.49 25.57 9.00
C GLY A 865 12.10 24.34 9.85
N THR A 866 11.01 24.41 10.61
CA THR A 866 10.57 23.31 11.48
C THR A 866 9.39 22.55 10.90
N LEU A 867 8.58 23.19 10.07
CA LEU A 867 7.41 22.60 9.44
C LEU A 867 7.79 21.80 8.19
N HIS A 868 8.78 22.25 7.41
CA HIS A 868 9.23 21.53 6.21
C HIS A 868 9.73 20.12 6.50
N LYS A 869 10.35 19.87 7.67
CA LYS A 869 10.80 18.53 8.10
C LYS A 869 9.65 17.53 8.29
N ASN A 870 8.43 18.03 8.48
CA ASN A 870 7.23 17.23 8.66
C ASN A 870 6.37 17.13 7.39
N VAL A 871 6.76 17.80 6.29
CA VAL A 871 6.12 17.63 4.99
C VAL A 871 6.71 16.37 4.35
N THR A 872 6.06 15.24 4.58
CA THR A 872 6.39 13.98 3.90
C THR A 872 5.93 14.09 2.44
N PHE A 873 6.88 14.29 1.53
CA PHE A 873 6.66 13.97 0.13
C PHE A 873 6.76 12.46 -0.05
N PRO A 874 5.92 11.84 -0.89
CA PRO A 874 6.22 10.51 -1.35
C PRO A 874 7.59 10.57 -2.05
N TYR A 875 8.48 9.63 -1.68
CA TYR A 875 9.90 9.60 -2.05
C TYR A 875 10.13 9.73 -3.57
N ASN A 876 9.13 9.31 -4.36
CA ASN A 876 9.07 9.38 -5.82
C ASN A 876 9.11 10.81 -6.40
N GLN A 877 8.62 11.84 -5.72
CA GLN A 877 8.64 13.21 -6.24
C GLN A 877 9.98 13.92 -5.99
N LEU A 878 10.68 13.58 -4.90
CA LEU A 878 12.04 14.05 -4.62
C LEU A 878 13.05 13.44 -5.59
N ASP A 879 12.92 12.15 -5.90
CA ASP A 879 13.75 11.48 -6.91
C ASP A 879 13.46 12.00 -8.33
N LEU A 880 12.21 12.37 -8.64
CA LEU A 880 11.88 12.99 -9.93
C LEU A 880 12.56 14.36 -10.08
N LEU A 881 12.50 15.19 -9.02
CA LEU A 881 13.22 16.46 -8.93
C LEU A 881 14.75 16.27 -9.09
N TYR A 882 15.32 15.27 -8.41
CA TYR A 882 16.74 14.96 -8.48
C TYR A 882 17.16 14.43 -9.88
N SER A 883 16.32 13.59 -10.50
CA SER A 883 16.56 13.02 -11.83
C SER A 883 16.44 14.07 -12.94
N ASN A 884 15.49 14.99 -12.82
CA ASN A 884 15.29 16.08 -13.77
C ASN A 884 16.40 17.14 -13.61
N GLN A 885 16.85 17.42 -12.39
CA GLN A 885 18.08 18.19 -12.15
C GLN A 885 19.28 17.53 -12.83
N LEU A 886 19.52 16.23 -12.63
CA LEU A 886 20.60 15.48 -13.29
C LEU A 886 20.52 15.52 -14.82
N LYS A 887 19.32 15.50 -15.41
CA LYS A 887 19.12 15.64 -16.86
C LYS A 887 19.46 17.04 -17.37
N ILE A 888 19.10 18.08 -16.62
CA ILE A 888 19.48 19.47 -16.91
C ILE A 888 21.02 19.61 -16.82
N PHE A 889 21.64 19.04 -15.79
CA PHE A 889 23.11 19.00 -15.63
C PHE A 889 23.82 18.27 -16.78
N ASN A 890 23.30 17.13 -17.22
CA ASN A 890 23.88 16.35 -18.33
C ASN A 890 23.72 17.04 -19.69
N LYS A 891 22.64 17.82 -19.90
CA LYS A 891 22.43 18.61 -21.12
C LYS A 891 23.30 19.86 -21.20
N ALA A 892 23.71 20.43 -20.06
CA ALA A 892 24.46 21.69 -20.02
C ALA A 892 25.96 21.59 -20.42
N GLN A 893 26.48 20.41 -20.82
CA GLN A 893 27.89 20.20 -21.24
C GLN A 893 28.94 20.81 -20.28
N ILE A 894 28.69 20.86 -18.97
CA ILE A 894 29.66 21.44 -18.06
C ILE A 894 30.71 20.37 -17.70
N GLU A 895 31.94 20.52 -18.22
CA GLU A 895 33.07 19.59 -18.00
C GLU A 895 33.61 19.62 -16.55
N TRP A 896 32.83 19.13 -15.59
CA TRP A 896 33.31 18.93 -14.21
C TRP A 896 34.13 17.64 -14.11
N LYS A 897 35.38 17.66 -14.57
CA LYS A 897 36.26 16.48 -14.54
C LYS A 897 36.93 16.24 -13.18
N THR A 898 36.95 17.23 -12.28
CA THR A 898 37.72 17.15 -11.02
C THR A 898 36.83 17.37 -9.80
N SER A 899 37.07 16.60 -8.74
CA SER A 899 36.39 16.72 -7.46
C SER A 899 37.35 16.67 -6.29
N ILE A 900 37.00 17.33 -5.19
CA ILE A 900 37.60 17.13 -3.87
C ILE A 900 36.77 16.11 -3.09
N TYR A 901 37.42 15.33 -2.21
CA TYR A 901 36.74 14.38 -1.35
C TYR A 901 37.32 14.40 0.07
N LEU A 902 36.48 14.02 1.04
CA LEU A 902 36.81 13.81 2.43
C LEU A 902 36.27 12.45 2.87
N GLY A 903 37.09 11.66 3.55
CA GLY A 903 36.75 10.32 4.05
C GLY A 903 37.29 10.06 5.44
N LEU A 904 36.70 9.10 6.14
CA LEU A 904 37.13 8.60 7.46
C LEU A 904 38.00 7.37 7.29
N CYS A 905 39.13 7.31 7.95
CA CYS A 905 39.92 6.10 8.09
C CYS A 905 39.40 5.23 9.24
N GLU A 906 39.87 3.98 9.27
CA GLU A 906 39.57 2.93 10.25
C GLU A 906 38.07 2.63 10.45
N CYS A 907 37.30 2.77 9.37
CA CYS A 907 35.90 2.38 9.34
C CYS A 907 35.76 0.87 9.13
N SER A 908 34.99 0.23 9.99
CA SER A 908 34.53 -1.16 9.84
C SER A 908 33.01 -1.19 9.63
N ASP A 909 32.45 -2.36 9.34
CA ASP A 909 30.99 -2.53 9.27
C ASP A 909 30.28 -2.21 10.59
N ASN A 910 31.03 -2.22 11.71
CA ASN A 910 30.56 -1.87 13.04
C ASN A 910 30.79 -0.38 13.39
N GLY A 911 31.11 0.48 12.41
CA GLY A 911 31.29 1.91 12.59
C GLY A 911 32.75 2.39 12.59
N ILE A 912 32.95 3.63 13.05
CA ILE A 912 34.24 4.33 13.09
C ILE A 912 35.01 3.89 14.33
N LYS A 913 36.20 3.31 14.17
CA LYS A 913 37.09 3.05 15.31
C LYS A 913 37.78 4.35 15.71
N LEU A 914 37.57 4.79 16.95
CA LEU A 914 38.27 5.92 17.53
C LEU A 914 39.58 5.41 18.15
N LYS A 915 40.70 6.06 17.81
CA LYS A 915 41.98 5.83 18.47
C LYS A 915 42.31 7.05 19.31
N ASP A 916 42.44 6.88 20.63
CA ASP A 916 42.76 7.96 21.57
C ASP A 916 41.77 9.15 21.51
N ASN A 917 40.47 8.86 21.34
CA ASN A 917 39.40 9.84 21.13
C ASN A 917 39.60 10.76 19.90
N LYS A 918 40.41 10.30 18.94
CA LYS A 918 40.64 10.98 17.67
C LYS A 918 40.01 10.23 16.50
N ILE A 919 39.60 11.01 15.52
CA ILE A 919 39.10 10.56 14.22
C ILE A 919 40.18 10.87 13.19
N THR A 920 40.55 9.86 12.41
CA THR A 920 41.49 10.01 11.29
C THR A 920 40.72 10.27 10.01
N PHE A 921 40.98 11.39 9.36
CA PHE A 921 40.44 11.73 8.05
C PHE A 921 41.47 11.51 6.95
N LYS A 922 40.96 11.24 5.75
CA LYS A 922 41.67 11.30 4.47
C LYS A 922 40.96 12.30 3.58
N PHE A 923 41.69 13.21 2.96
CA PHE A 923 41.14 14.08 1.91
C PHE A 923 42.07 14.08 0.69
N GLY A 924 41.57 14.60 -0.41
CA GLY A 924 42.33 14.78 -1.64
C GLY A 924 41.43 15.20 -2.79
N TYR A 925 41.96 15.16 -4.00
CA TYR A 925 41.18 15.39 -5.22
C TYR A 925 41.30 14.21 -6.20
N THR A 926 40.36 14.14 -7.13
CA THR A 926 40.37 13.13 -8.19
C THR A 926 39.79 13.66 -9.47
N THR A 927 40.43 13.28 -10.59
CA THR A 927 39.93 13.51 -11.95
C THR A 927 39.13 12.32 -12.50
N GLN A 928 39.01 11.26 -11.70
CA GLN A 928 38.22 10.08 -12.06
C GLN A 928 36.78 10.28 -11.61
N ASP A 929 35.86 9.66 -12.35
CA ASP A 929 34.45 9.57 -11.99
C ASP A 929 34.30 9.10 -10.54
N ILE A 930 33.71 9.97 -9.72
CA ILE A 930 33.51 9.82 -8.28
C ILE A 930 32.84 8.46 -7.99
N ILE A 931 31.89 8.07 -8.83
CA ILE A 931 31.07 6.86 -8.70
C ILE A 931 31.90 5.60 -8.93
N LYS A 932 32.79 5.61 -9.93
CA LYS A 932 33.66 4.45 -10.22
C LYS A 932 34.62 4.17 -9.07
N ARG A 933 35.07 5.22 -8.37
CA ARG A 933 36.03 5.09 -7.26
C ARG A 933 35.40 4.63 -5.93
N ASP A 934 34.09 4.80 -5.76
CA ASP A 934 33.34 4.35 -4.56
C ASP A 934 32.99 2.85 -4.58
N SER A 935 33.03 2.19 -5.73
CA SER A 935 32.65 0.77 -5.89
C SER A 935 33.64 -0.27 -5.32
N GLY A 936 34.61 0.14 -4.50
CA GLY A 936 35.35 -0.79 -3.62
C GLY A 936 36.33 -1.77 -4.29
N GLY A 937 36.61 -1.63 -5.60
CA GLY A 937 37.37 -2.62 -6.37
C GLY A 937 38.80 -2.92 -5.87
N ASP A 938 39.53 -1.91 -5.39
CA ASP A 938 40.91 -2.10 -4.90
C ASP A 938 41.19 -1.50 -3.50
N TYR A 939 40.32 -0.59 -3.02
CA TYR A 939 40.53 0.14 -1.78
C TYR A 939 39.70 -0.37 -0.59
N SER A 940 38.80 -1.34 -0.77
CA SER A 940 38.07 -2.00 0.34
C SER A 940 38.99 -2.67 1.36
N LYS A 941 40.26 -2.92 1.01
CA LYS A 941 41.31 -3.38 1.93
C LYS A 941 41.94 -2.28 2.78
N ILE A 942 41.83 -1.02 2.34
CA ILE A 942 42.40 0.13 3.05
C ILE A 942 41.23 0.70 3.83
N GLY A 943 41.07 0.31 5.10
CA GLY A 943 39.89 0.65 5.90
C GLY A 943 39.64 2.15 6.00
N TRP A 944 38.99 2.76 5.02
CA TRP A 944 38.51 4.13 5.03
C TRP A 944 37.22 4.21 4.21
N ARG A 945 36.31 5.12 4.57
CA ARG A 945 35.02 5.36 3.89
C ARG A 945 34.91 6.84 3.53
N ARG A 946 34.55 7.17 2.30
CA ARG A 946 34.25 8.54 1.89
C ARG A 946 33.00 9.05 2.64
N ILE A 947 33.05 10.28 3.12
CA ILE A 947 31.89 10.96 3.74
C ILE A 947 31.25 11.90 2.72
N ILE A 948 32.07 12.76 2.11
CA ILE A 948 31.60 13.83 1.22
C ILE A 948 32.57 13.96 0.04
N SER A 949 32.03 14.27 -1.14
CA SER A 949 32.80 14.73 -2.29
C SER A 949 32.06 15.87 -2.98
N SER A 950 32.81 16.83 -3.52
CA SER A 950 32.27 17.96 -4.25
C SER A 950 33.03 18.17 -5.56
N PHE A 951 32.29 18.34 -6.65
CA PHE A 951 32.86 18.83 -7.91
C PHE A 951 33.33 20.27 -7.71
N ILE A 952 34.47 20.62 -8.31
CA ILE A 952 35.07 21.95 -8.20
C ILE A 952 35.22 22.58 -9.57
N ASN A 953 35.06 23.90 -9.64
CA ASN A 953 35.13 24.65 -10.89
C ASN A 953 36.56 24.79 -11.39
N LYS A 954 36.71 25.41 -12.58
CA LYS A 954 38.03 25.64 -13.18
C LYS A 954 38.97 26.37 -12.22
N ASP A 955 38.47 27.34 -11.44
CA ASP A 955 39.28 28.08 -10.46
C ASP A 955 39.80 27.18 -9.34
N GLY A 956 38.97 26.27 -8.82
CA GLY A 956 39.38 25.28 -7.83
C GLY A 956 40.42 24.28 -8.36
N THR A 957 40.45 24.05 -9.68
CA THR A 957 41.40 23.14 -10.34
C THR A 957 42.75 23.78 -10.70
N ILE A 958 42.90 25.10 -10.53
CA ILE A 958 44.18 25.79 -10.80
C ILE A 958 45.26 25.17 -9.92
N LYS A 959 46.37 24.74 -10.51
CA LYS A 959 47.52 24.21 -9.77
C LYS A 959 48.31 25.35 -9.14
N GLU A 960 48.45 25.34 -7.82
CA GLU A 960 49.33 26.23 -7.07
C GLU A 960 50.47 25.41 -6.45
N GLY A 961 51.54 25.21 -7.23
CA GLY A 961 52.60 24.27 -6.90
C GLY A 961 52.21 22.83 -7.23
N GLN A 962 52.32 21.91 -6.27
CA GLN A 962 51.95 20.49 -6.47
C GLN A 962 50.48 20.18 -6.16
N GLN A 963 49.77 21.12 -5.54
CA GLN A 963 48.36 20.96 -5.14
C GLN A 963 47.45 21.81 -6.03
N ILE A 964 46.18 21.42 -6.13
CA ILE A 964 45.16 22.29 -6.71
C ILE A 964 44.68 23.33 -5.69
N LYS A 965 44.20 24.47 -6.14
CA LYS A 965 43.80 25.60 -5.29
C LYS A 965 42.79 25.20 -4.22
N ALA A 966 41.74 24.45 -4.59
CA ALA A 966 40.73 23.98 -3.63
C ALA A 966 41.31 23.05 -2.54
N GLU A 967 42.30 22.22 -2.88
CA GLU A 967 42.99 21.36 -1.91
C GLU A 967 43.86 22.19 -0.95
N LYS A 968 44.57 23.18 -1.49
CA LYS A 968 45.43 24.09 -0.71
C LYS A 968 44.61 24.95 0.27
N ASP A 969 43.47 25.46 -0.16
CA ASP A 969 42.60 26.26 0.69
C ASP A 969 41.92 25.42 1.76
N LEU A 970 41.49 24.20 1.41
CA LEU A 970 41.02 23.22 2.38
C LEU A 970 42.10 22.93 3.44
N TYR A 971 43.35 22.73 3.01
CA TYR A 971 44.48 22.53 3.92
C TYR A 971 44.70 23.74 4.85
N ALA A 972 44.62 24.96 4.31
CA ALA A 972 44.78 26.19 5.08
C ALA A 972 43.68 26.36 6.13
N LYS A 973 42.40 26.19 5.74
CA LYS A 973 41.25 26.29 6.65
C LYS A 973 41.29 25.18 7.71
N LEU A 974 41.58 23.93 7.32
CA LEU A 974 41.73 22.83 8.27
C LEU A 974 42.85 23.13 9.27
N SER A 975 44.02 23.58 8.81
CA SER A 975 45.15 23.89 9.69
C SER A 975 44.88 25.00 10.72
N SER A 976 43.81 25.78 10.56
CA SER A 976 43.37 26.76 11.56
C SER A 976 42.68 26.12 12.78
N LEU A 977 42.27 24.84 12.69
CA LEU A 977 41.74 24.10 13.82
C LEU A 977 42.88 23.67 14.76
N ASN A 978 42.89 24.20 15.98
CA ASN A 978 43.88 23.89 17.03
C ASN A 978 44.02 22.39 17.38
N SER A 979 43.08 21.55 16.95
CA SER A 979 43.02 20.11 17.24
C SER A 979 43.54 19.21 16.11
N ILE A 980 43.96 19.78 14.97
CA ILE A 980 44.48 18.98 13.85
C ILE A 980 45.91 18.52 14.12
N THR A 981 46.14 17.22 13.98
CA THR A 981 47.48 16.63 13.85
C THR A 981 47.61 16.03 12.46
N TRP A 982 48.44 16.63 11.61
CA TRP A 982 48.73 16.12 10.28
C TRP A 982 49.57 14.85 10.35
N LEU A 983 49.10 13.77 9.71
CA LEU A 983 49.85 12.52 9.63
C LEU A 983 50.74 12.57 8.38
N LYS A 984 52.05 12.58 8.58
CA LYS A 984 52.99 12.45 7.45
C LYS A 984 52.92 11.03 6.89
N LYS A 985 52.60 10.91 5.60
CA LYS A 985 52.78 9.65 4.88
C LYS A 985 54.00 9.78 3.95
N THR A 986 55.09 9.16 4.33
CA THR A 986 56.26 8.97 3.46
C THR A 986 55.96 7.85 2.47
N THR A 987 55.38 8.19 1.33
CA THR A 987 55.28 7.30 0.17
C THR A 987 56.17 7.84 -0.95
N GLY A 988 57.46 7.50 -0.94
CA GLY A 988 58.43 7.95 -1.95
C GLY A 988 58.89 9.41 -1.79
N THR A 989 59.34 10.02 -2.88
CA THR A 989 59.96 11.36 -2.95
C THR A 989 58.99 12.54 -2.79
N ILE A 990 57.70 12.29 -2.53
CA ILE A 990 56.68 13.34 -2.39
C ILE A 990 56.06 13.23 -0.99
N GLU A 991 56.30 14.23 -0.15
CA GLU A 991 55.59 14.40 1.12
C GLU A 991 54.14 14.82 0.81
N SER A 992 53.19 13.88 0.82
CA SER A 992 51.75 14.20 0.75
C SER A 992 51.13 14.17 2.14
N LYS A 993 50.43 15.25 2.51
CA LYS A 993 49.68 15.36 3.77
C LYS A 993 48.21 14.97 3.55
N GLU A 994 47.95 13.80 2.96
CA GLU A 994 46.58 13.34 2.67
C GLU A 994 45.77 12.96 3.92
N TYR A 995 46.43 12.78 5.07
CA TYR A 995 45.82 12.25 6.29
C TYR A 995 46.02 13.20 7.46
N PHE A 996 44.99 13.33 8.29
CA PHE A 996 45.07 14.09 9.54
C PHE A 996 44.16 13.48 10.60
N THR A 997 44.50 13.69 11.86
CA THR A 997 43.65 13.30 12.99
C THR A 997 43.11 14.53 13.70
N ILE A 998 41.85 14.48 14.13
CA ILE A 998 41.23 15.49 15.00
C ILE A 998 40.60 14.84 16.23
N ASN A 999 40.45 15.59 17.31
CA ASN A 999 39.57 15.17 18.41
C ASN A 999 38.13 15.02 17.89
N LYS A 1000 37.41 14.01 18.39
CA LYS A 1000 36.02 13.72 18.00
C LYS A 1000 35.11 14.95 18.05
N ASP A 1001 35.30 15.82 19.03
CA ASP A 1001 34.47 17.02 19.24
C ASP A 1001 34.63 18.07 18.12
N CYS A 1002 35.66 17.96 17.29
CA CYS A 1002 35.89 18.82 16.13
C CYS A 1002 35.35 18.24 14.82
N TYR A 1003 34.65 17.10 14.86
CA TYR A 1003 34.13 16.42 13.67
C TYR A 1003 33.29 17.35 12.80
N PHE A 1004 32.33 18.06 13.39
CA PHE A 1004 31.44 18.96 12.65
C PHE A 1004 32.19 20.14 12.04
N ASN A 1005 33.18 20.72 12.74
CA ASN A 1005 34.00 21.80 12.21
C ASN A 1005 34.74 21.39 10.92
N VAL A 1006 35.20 20.14 10.83
CA VAL A 1006 35.86 19.62 9.61
C VAL A 1006 34.87 19.51 8.46
N ILE A 1007 33.63 19.09 8.73
CA ILE A 1007 32.55 19.02 7.74
C ILE A 1007 32.17 20.43 7.27
N ASP A 1008 32.04 21.39 8.18
CA ASP A 1008 31.68 22.77 7.88
C ASP A 1008 32.75 23.44 7.00
N ILE A 1009 34.03 23.27 7.32
CA ILE A 1009 35.14 23.75 6.49
C ILE A 1009 35.10 23.12 5.09
N PHE A 1010 34.82 21.82 4.99
CA PHE A 1010 34.71 21.16 3.68
C PHE A 1010 33.55 21.70 2.85
N ASN A 1011 32.40 21.94 3.49
CA ASN A 1011 31.22 22.53 2.85
C ASN A 1011 31.50 23.96 2.39
N GLU A 1012 32.17 24.77 3.22
CA GLU A 1012 32.58 26.13 2.87
C GLU A 1012 33.46 26.15 1.61
N ILE A 1013 34.50 25.31 1.57
CA ILE A 1013 35.36 25.14 0.38
C ILE A 1013 34.55 24.64 -0.82
N SER A 1014 33.64 23.70 -0.59
CA SER A 1014 32.79 23.14 -1.65
C SER A 1014 31.89 24.21 -2.27
N LEU A 1015 31.35 25.13 -1.46
CA LEU A 1015 30.52 26.25 -1.90
C LEU A 1015 31.35 27.31 -2.62
N GLU A 1016 32.51 27.67 -2.07
CA GLU A 1016 33.46 28.62 -2.66
C GLU A 1016 33.85 28.23 -4.09
N TYR A 1017 34.02 26.92 -4.33
CA TYR A 1017 34.39 26.36 -5.64
C TYR A 1017 33.21 25.74 -6.42
N ARG A 1018 31.97 25.94 -5.97
CA ARG A 1018 30.69 25.66 -6.70
C ARG A 1018 29.76 26.89 -6.75
N PRO A 1019 30.18 28.01 -7.34
CA PRO A 1019 29.38 29.25 -7.28
C PRO A 1019 27.99 29.12 -7.94
N GLU A 1020 27.80 28.22 -8.91
CA GLU A 1020 26.51 28.05 -9.62
C GLU A 1020 25.43 27.28 -8.81
N ILE A 1021 25.79 26.66 -7.69
CA ILE A 1021 24.91 25.77 -6.90
C ILE A 1021 24.60 26.33 -5.50
N GLY A 1022 25.40 27.28 -5.01
CA GLY A 1022 25.27 27.85 -3.66
C GLY A 1022 23.91 28.50 -3.39
N ASP A 1023 23.25 29.07 -4.40
CA ASP A 1023 21.92 29.69 -4.29
C ASP A 1023 20.76 28.67 -4.34
N ILE A 1024 21.02 27.43 -4.78
CA ILE A 1024 19.99 26.37 -4.92
C ILE A 1024 19.99 25.45 -3.68
N PHE A 1025 21.13 25.31 -2.98
CA PHE A 1025 21.27 24.47 -1.80
C PHE A 1025 20.99 25.18 -0.46
N ASN A 1026 21.11 26.52 -0.42
CA ASN A 1026 20.68 27.36 0.71
C ASN A 1026 19.17 27.59 0.69
#